data_AF-A0A933QMW0-F1
#
_entry.id   AF-A0A933QMW0-F1
#
_cell.length_a   1.000
_cell.length_b   1.000
_cell.length_c   1.000
_cell.angle_alpha   90.00
_cell.angle_beta   90.00
_cell.angle_gamma   90.00
#
_symmetry.space_group_name_H-M   'P 1'
#
loop_
_entity.id
_entity.type
_entity.pdbx_description
1 polymer ?
#
loop_
_entity_poly.entity_id
_entity_poly.type
_entity_poly.pdbx_seq_one_letter_code
_entity_poly.pdbx_strand_id
1 'polypeptide(L)'
;MTNLPSTPSARPGCLHYLLFVIASLAVIIASGAIHLITWGVDQVLLTSSIYLPWYVWFLISLGHALLIAVLTVPLAVFVHAPRFRAAYQTWAMSAGLVALFALARVFSAMQLQPASVALVILVLIATIVLIMIARRRNGTFTRNGNDLAIALILAPIIAAPMLAFGALGSPTDTVLTFLAGLAFGLCAAILLTTFLLQPLAVDETKPSRVFAAFSVGVALTILATGYGVPGAQLLLLVVIPSLAFLIAALNRSWLAIATLIGLIAAATLMFFDPVELALVLSLATNGELLVWALRAIGITFAIAIVLGIVALILTRTKFHLPTAVAWSGVVIVWFASLALFFFVGQPGFYGEQLFVILKDQADLSRAPSITDRNERLRFVYSTLTQQANRTQANLRATMNQLGLAYRPYYLVNAMEVNGGPILRAYLMTQLEVDRVIDSPHLRPLPEPLQPSKGDLPAPTEPLWNIQFIGVDRVWEELKITGKGIVVGESDSGVQGSHPALRDAYRGKSSGNDYNWLDPWYGSNAPTDIGGHGTHTLGTIVGRGGIGIAPDAEWFACINLARNLGNPPDYLNCLQFMLAPYPQNGDPLRDGDPTRAAHVLNNSWACPPLEGCDANSLKPAIDALRAAGIFVVASAGNNGPRCDSIIEPPAIYDNAFSVGAINSDGMLSLFSSRGPVTVDGSNRIKPDILAPGEEIISSFPGNSYASEMGTSMAGPHVVGVVVLMWSANPKLIGDIDRTEKILIETAKPYQGQVDTCGSNGVPNNATGYGIVDAYAAVKAALAAK
;
A
#
# COMPACT_ATOMS: atom_id res chain seq x y z
N MET A 1 16.43 -34.08 57.69
CA MET A 1 16.31 -32.90 58.58
C MET A 1 14.87 -32.46 58.59
N THR A 2 14.23 -32.62 59.75
CA THR A 2 13.03 -31.91 60.27
C THR A 2 12.04 -31.32 59.26
N ASN A 3 10.88 -31.98 59.13
CA ASN A 3 9.63 -31.40 58.63
C ASN A 3 9.21 -30.24 59.55
N LEU A 4 9.34 -29.00 59.06
CA LEU A 4 8.67 -27.84 59.62
C LEU A 4 7.25 -27.74 59.02
N PRO A 5 6.23 -27.34 59.80
CA PRO A 5 4.90 -27.09 59.27
C PRO A 5 4.96 -25.92 58.30
N SER A 6 4.41 -26.08 57.09
CA SER A 6 4.19 -24.98 56.16
C SER A 6 3.24 -23.97 56.81
N THR A 7 3.75 -22.80 57.16
CA THR A 7 2.92 -21.67 57.57
C THR A 7 1.95 -21.31 56.44
N PRO A 8 0.68 -21.01 56.73
CA PRO A 8 -0.25 -20.56 55.71
C PRO A 8 0.31 -19.26 55.11
N SER A 9 0.41 -19.21 53.78
CA SER A 9 0.92 -18.04 53.07
C SER A 9 0.16 -16.80 53.54
N ALA A 10 0.89 -15.83 54.11
CA ALA A 10 0.34 -14.57 54.53
C ALA A 10 -0.42 -13.96 53.34
N ARG A 11 -1.69 -13.58 53.54
CA ARG A 11 -2.48 -12.94 52.49
C ARG A 11 -1.67 -11.75 51.94
N PRO A 12 -1.42 -11.66 50.62
CA PRO A 12 -0.56 -10.62 50.09
C PRO A 12 -1.17 -9.25 50.37
N GLY A 13 -0.34 -8.36 50.91
CA GLY A 13 -0.76 -6.99 51.24
C GLY A 13 -1.12 -6.18 50.00
N CYS A 14 -1.89 -5.10 50.20
CA CYS A 14 -2.41 -4.22 49.15
C CYS A 14 -1.33 -3.71 48.17
N LEU A 15 -0.09 -3.58 48.64
CA LEU A 15 1.06 -3.17 47.82
C LEU A 15 1.31 -4.10 46.62
N HIS A 16 1.12 -5.42 46.76
CA HIS A 16 1.35 -6.36 45.65
C HIS A 16 0.32 -6.18 44.53
N TYR A 17 -0.94 -5.95 44.89
CA TYR A 17 -1.99 -5.68 43.91
C TYR A 17 -1.80 -4.32 43.26
N LEU A 18 -1.43 -3.29 44.02
CA LEU A 18 -1.12 -1.97 43.49
C LEU A 18 0.03 -2.03 42.49
N LEU A 19 1.15 -2.68 42.86
CA LEU A 19 2.29 -2.88 41.96
C LEU A 19 1.91 -3.68 40.72
N PHE A 20 1.08 -4.71 40.86
CA PHE A 20 0.60 -5.49 39.72
C PHE A 20 -0.23 -4.65 38.76
N VAL A 21 -1.16 -3.84 39.26
CA VAL A 21 -1.99 -2.96 38.44
C VAL A 21 -1.13 -1.91 37.73
N ILE A 22 -0.22 -1.25 38.46
CA ILE A 22 0.69 -0.24 37.89
C ILE A 22 1.57 -0.86 36.80
N ALA A 23 2.19 -2.02 37.07
CA ALA A 23 3.04 -2.71 36.10
C ALA A 23 2.24 -3.17 34.87
N SER A 24 1.03 -3.69 35.06
CA SER A 24 0.15 -4.09 33.97
C SER A 24 -0.19 -2.90 33.07
N LEU A 25 -0.63 -1.78 33.66
CA LEU A 25 -0.97 -0.57 32.93
C LEU A 25 0.25 0.01 32.22
N ALA A 26 1.41 0.06 32.88
CA ALA A 26 2.65 0.54 32.27
C ALA A 26 3.03 -0.27 31.04
N VAL A 27 2.97 -1.60 31.10
CA VAL A 27 3.26 -2.48 29.96
C VAL A 27 2.26 -2.27 28.82
N ILE A 28 0.96 -2.24 29.13
CA ILE A 28 -0.10 -2.08 28.11
C ILE A 28 0.01 -0.72 27.44
N ILE A 29 0.13 0.36 28.21
CA ILE A 29 0.21 1.74 27.69
C ILE A 29 1.50 1.93 26.90
N ALA A 30 2.65 1.49 27.42
CA ALA A 30 3.92 1.63 26.70
C ALA A 30 3.90 0.86 25.37
N SER A 31 3.36 -0.36 25.37
CA SER A 31 3.28 -1.18 24.14
C SER A 31 2.31 -0.57 23.13
N GLY A 32 1.14 -0.12 23.56
CA GLY A 32 0.18 0.55 22.68
C GLY A 32 0.72 1.85 22.10
N ALA A 33 1.31 2.70 22.95
CA ALA A 33 1.87 3.99 22.52
C ALA A 33 3.03 3.82 21.53
N ILE A 34 3.98 2.91 21.81
CA ILE A 34 5.12 2.66 20.91
C ILE A 34 4.61 2.17 19.56
N HIS A 35 3.71 1.18 19.52
CA HIS A 35 3.24 0.66 18.23
C HIS A 35 2.42 1.67 17.43
N LEU A 36 1.61 2.50 18.10
CA LEU A 36 0.85 3.57 17.44
C LEU A 36 1.78 4.64 16.87
N ILE A 37 2.80 5.05 17.63
CA ILE A 37 3.81 6.02 17.18
C ILE A 37 4.61 5.44 16.02
N THR A 38 5.09 4.20 16.12
CA THR A 38 5.88 3.57 15.05
C THR A 38 5.07 3.40 13.78
N TRP A 39 3.79 3.01 13.89
CA TRP A 39 2.91 2.92 12.74
C TRP A 39 2.67 4.29 12.11
N GLY A 40 2.41 5.33 12.92
CA GLY A 40 2.26 6.71 12.42
C GLY A 40 3.53 7.26 11.76
N VAL A 41 4.70 6.94 12.29
CA VAL A 41 5.99 7.27 11.65
C VAL A 41 6.15 6.52 10.32
N ASP A 42 5.81 5.24 10.28
CA ASP A 42 5.85 4.44 9.05
C ASP A 42 4.92 5.02 7.98
N GLN A 43 3.72 5.49 8.38
CA GLN A 43 2.79 6.19 7.47
C GLN A 43 3.47 7.40 6.83
N VAL A 44 4.03 8.29 7.66
CA VAL A 44 4.68 9.52 7.18
C VAL A 44 5.84 9.17 6.25
N LEU A 45 6.67 8.21 6.63
CA LEU A 45 7.82 7.79 5.83
C LEU A 45 7.41 7.21 4.48
N LEU A 46 6.39 6.36 4.44
CA LEU A 46 5.87 5.78 3.19
C LEU A 46 5.27 6.87 2.30
N THR A 47 4.42 7.74 2.84
CA THR A 47 3.82 8.85 2.06
C THR A 47 4.85 9.87 1.58
N SER A 48 5.98 10.01 2.29
CA SER A 48 7.08 10.89 1.91
C SER A 48 8.19 10.17 1.13
N SER A 49 8.00 8.89 0.78
CA SER A 49 8.98 8.06 0.07
C SER A 49 10.38 8.07 0.71
N ILE A 50 10.42 8.17 2.06
CA ILE A 50 11.64 8.17 2.86
C ILE A 50 11.87 6.76 3.37
N TYR A 51 12.92 6.11 2.87
CA TYR A 51 13.31 4.78 3.32
C TYR A 51 14.34 4.87 4.45
N LEU A 52 13.95 4.42 5.64
CA LEU A 52 14.90 4.24 6.74
C LEU A 52 15.78 3.01 6.51
N PRO A 53 17.04 3.01 7.00
CA PRO A 53 17.87 1.82 6.99
C PRO A 53 17.17 0.63 7.67
N TRP A 54 17.32 -0.57 7.11
CA TRP A 54 16.63 -1.78 7.56
C TRP A 54 16.80 -2.08 9.06
N TYR A 55 17.92 -1.69 9.66
CA TYR A 55 18.21 -1.97 11.08
C TYR A 55 17.40 -1.10 12.04
N VAL A 56 16.79 0.00 11.60
CA VAL A 56 16.04 0.91 12.49
C VAL A 56 14.84 0.21 13.11
N TRP A 57 14.09 -0.56 12.33
CA TRP A 57 12.91 -1.31 12.81
C TRP A 57 13.29 -2.42 13.80
N PHE A 58 14.45 -3.06 13.59
CA PHE A 58 15.05 -3.97 14.55
C PHE A 58 15.38 -3.26 15.87
N LEU A 59 16.06 -2.10 15.82
CA LEU A 59 16.46 -1.35 17.01
C LEU A 59 15.25 -0.85 17.82
N ILE A 60 14.20 -0.38 17.14
CA ILE A 60 12.95 0.04 17.78
C ILE A 60 12.32 -1.14 18.52
N SER A 61 12.22 -2.30 17.87
CA SER A 61 11.63 -3.51 18.47
C SER A 61 12.47 -4.02 19.64
N LEU A 62 13.80 -3.96 19.54
CA LEU A 62 14.71 -4.31 20.62
C LEU A 62 14.61 -3.33 21.79
N GLY A 63 14.54 -2.03 21.51
CA GLY A 63 14.34 -0.98 22.51
C GLY A 63 13.02 -1.16 23.28
N HIS A 64 11.95 -1.54 22.59
CA HIS A 64 10.67 -1.89 23.20
C HIS A 64 10.80 -3.10 24.14
N ALA A 65 11.45 -4.17 23.69
CA ALA A 65 11.69 -5.35 24.51
C ALA A 65 12.50 -5.02 25.78
N LEU A 66 13.53 -4.17 25.66
CA LEU A 66 14.34 -3.70 26.78
C LEU A 66 13.52 -2.85 27.75
N LEU A 67 12.66 -1.97 27.26
CA LEU A 67 11.76 -1.16 28.10
C LEU A 67 10.85 -2.05 28.95
N ILE A 68 10.23 -3.08 28.34
CA ILE A 68 9.41 -4.05 29.08
C ILE A 68 10.26 -4.84 30.07
N ALA A 69 11.48 -5.24 29.69
CA ALA A 69 12.39 -5.97 30.58
C ALA A 69 12.76 -5.14 31.82
N VAL A 70 13.04 -3.85 31.66
CA VAL A 70 13.31 -2.92 32.78
C VAL A 70 12.14 -2.86 33.76
N LEU A 71 10.90 -2.90 33.26
CA LEU A 71 9.70 -2.89 34.11
C LEU A 71 9.45 -4.23 34.81
N THR A 72 9.75 -5.35 34.14
CA THR A 72 9.27 -6.68 34.55
C THR A 72 10.34 -7.53 35.26
N VAL A 73 11.61 -7.43 34.88
CA VAL A 73 12.71 -8.24 35.46
C VAL A 73 12.92 -7.92 36.95
N PRO A 74 12.99 -6.66 37.40
CA PRO A 74 13.11 -6.38 38.83
C PRO A 74 11.95 -6.97 39.63
N LEU A 75 10.72 -6.86 39.13
CA LEU A 75 9.54 -7.44 39.77
C LEU A 75 9.62 -8.97 39.83
N ALA A 76 10.13 -9.61 38.77
CA ALA A 76 10.32 -11.07 38.71
C ALA A 76 11.37 -11.60 39.69
N VAL A 77 12.37 -10.78 40.03
CA VAL A 77 13.48 -11.12 40.94
C VAL A 77 13.10 -10.82 42.38
N PHE A 78 12.57 -9.62 42.67
CA PHE A 78 12.41 -9.12 44.04
C PHE A 78 11.05 -9.45 44.65
N VAL A 79 10.00 -9.76 43.88
CA VAL A 79 8.70 -10.15 44.45
C VAL A 79 8.70 -11.63 44.82
N HIS A 80 8.54 -11.90 46.12
CA HIS A 80 8.61 -13.27 46.66
C HIS A 80 7.23 -13.94 46.76
N ALA A 81 6.14 -13.18 46.63
CA ALA A 81 4.77 -13.73 46.64
C ALA A 81 4.55 -14.64 45.41
N PRO A 82 4.23 -15.95 45.57
CA PRO A 82 4.36 -16.93 44.49
C PRO A 82 3.51 -16.61 43.25
N ARG A 83 2.21 -16.29 43.40
CA ARG A 83 1.35 -15.90 42.27
C ARG A 83 1.82 -14.67 41.49
N PHE A 84 2.30 -13.63 42.17
CA PHE A 84 2.79 -12.41 41.52
C PHE A 84 4.14 -12.66 40.86
N ARG A 85 5.01 -13.43 41.53
CA ARG A 85 6.31 -13.84 40.98
C ARG A 85 6.13 -14.63 39.68
N ALA A 86 5.17 -15.55 39.61
CA ALA A 86 4.85 -16.31 38.39
C ALA A 86 4.42 -15.38 37.24
N ALA A 87 3.57 -14.39 37.52
CA ALA A 87 3.16 -13.38 36.54
C ALA A 87 4.36 -12.57 36.02
N TYR A 88 5.16 -11.99 36.92
CA TYR A 88 6.30 -11.16 36.52
C TYR A 88 7.40 -11.97 35.80
N GLN A 89 7.66 -13.22 36.21
CA GLN A 89 8.57 -14.10 35.48
C GLN A 89 8.08 -14.38 34.06
N THR A 90 6.78 -14.64 33.90
CA THR A 90 6.17 -14.86 32.59
C THR A 90 6.29 -13.62 31.71
N TRP A 91 6.07 -12.42 32.26
CA TRP A 91 6.21 -11.15 31.53
C TRP A 91 7.66 -10.85 31.14
N ALA A 92 8.62 -11.07 32.05
CA ALA A 92 10.04 -10.92 31.77
C ALA A 92 10.52 -11.90 30.68
N MET A 93 10.05 -13.15 30.71
CA MET A 93 10.32 -14.12 29.65
C MET A 93 9.67 -13.72 28.32
N SER A 94 8.46 -13.16 28.35
CA SER A 94 7.79 -12.63 27.17
C SER A 94 8.61 -11.50 26.54
N ALA A 95 9.18 -10.59 27.34
CA ALA A 95 10.06 -9.53 26.85
C ALA A 95 11.33 -10.10 26.18
N GLY A 96 11.93 -11.14 26.75
CA GLY A 96 13.07 -11.84 26.14
C GLY A 96 12.71 -12.50 24.79
N LEU A 97 11.49 -13.05 24.67
CA LEU A 97 11.00 -13.59 23.40
C LEU A 97 10.78 -12.49 22.34
N VAL A 98 10.25 -11.34 22.73
CA VAL A 98 10.11 -10.18 21.83
C VAL A 98 11.47 -9.72 21.32
N ALA A 99 12.50 -9.65 22.19
CA ALA A 99 13.86 -9.32 21.78
C ALA A 99 14.42 -10.32 20.75
N LEU A 100 14.10 -11.61 20.88
CA LEU A 100 14.47 -12.63 19.88
C LEU A 100 13.70 -12.44 18.57
N PHE A 101 12.38 -12.21 18.64
CA PHE A 101 11.54 -12.02 17.45
C PHE A 101 11.85 -10.72 16.71
N ALA A 102 12.43 -9.72 17.39
CA ALA A 102 12.92 -8.49 16.77
C ALA A 102 13.91 -8.78 15.63
N LEU A 103 14.66 -9.90 15.66
CA LEU A 103 15.57 -10.29 14.57
C LEU A 103 14.85 -10.50 13.23
N ALA A 104 13.56 -10.83 13.22
CA ALA A 104 12.77 -10.91 11.98
C ALA A 104 12.47 -9.52 11.38
N ARG A 105 12.62 -8.44 12.15
CA ARG A 105 12.37 -7.04 11.71
C ARG A 105 13.50 -6.44 10.89
N VAL A 106 14.51 -7.23 10.57
CA VAL A 106 15.52 -6.90 9.55
C VAL A 106 14.90 -6.87 8.16
N PHE A 107 13.86 -7.67 7.94
CA PHE A 107 13.06 -7.65 6.72
C PHE A 107 12.02 -6.53 6.81
N SER A 108 11.86 -5.76 5.73
CA SER A 108 10.84 -4.71 5.64
C SER A 108 9.44 -5.30 5.48
N ALA A 109 8.40 -4.47 5.64
CA ALA A 109 7.02 -4.89 5.38
C ALA A 109 6.80 -5.39 3.93
N MET A 110 7.58 -4.87 2.97
CA MET A 110 7.59 -5.32 1.57
C MET A 110 8.18 -6.72 1.38
N GLN A 111 8.91 -7.25 2.38
CA GLN A 111 9.52 -8.58 2.36
C GLN A 111 8.75 -9.55 3.25
N LEU A 112 7.42 -9.58 3.11
CA LEU A 112 6.51 -10.33 3.98
C LEU A 112 6.87 -11.82 4.10
N GLN A 113 7.26 -12.46 3.00
CA GLN A 113 7.58 -13.89 2.99
C GLN A 113 8.90 -14.22 3.69
N PRO A 114 10.06 -13.59 3.36
CA PRO A 114 11.28 -13.74 4.15
C PRO A 114 11.06 -13.44 5.64
N ALA A 115 10.32 -12.38 5.96
CA ALA A 115 10.00 -12.00 7.33
C ALA A 115 9.21 -13.11 8.05
N SER A 116 8.19 -13.67 7.39
CA SER A 116 7.36 -14.75 7.93
C SER A 116 8.15 -16.03 8.14
N VAL A 117 9.03 -16.40 7.20
CA VAL A 117 9.93 -17.57 7.33
C VAL A 117 10.88 -17.38 8.51
N ALA A 118 11.54 -16.22 8.60
CA ALA A 118 12.44 -15.89 9.70
C ALA A 118 11.71 -15.94 11.05
N LEU A 119 10.50 -15.38 11.12
CA LEU A 119 9.67 -15.42 12.31
C LEU A 119 9.30 -16.84 12.72
N VAL A 120 8.87 -17.70 11.79
CA VAL A 120 8.59 -19.12 12.06
C VAL A 120 9.81 -19.80 12.67
N ILE A 121 10.99 -19.63 12.07
CA ILE A 121 12.24 -20.23 12.55
C ILE A 121 12.57 -19.76 13.97
N LEU A 122 12.54 -18.45 14.23
CA LEU A 122 12.85 -17.87 15.53
C LEU A 122 11.86 -18.33 16.62
N VAL A 123 10.57 -18.39 16.28
CA VAL A 123 9.53 -18.86 17.19
C VAL A 123 9.68 -20.35 17.50
N LEU A 124 10.06 -21.18 16.53
CA LEU A 124 10.33 -22.61 16.76
C LEU A 124 11.57 -22.81 17.65
N ILE A 125 12.64 -22.03 17.43
CA ILE A 125 13.83 -22.05 18.29
C ILE A 125 13.45 -21.68 19.73
N ALA A 126 12.70 -20.58 19.92
CA ALA A 126 12.19 -20.19 21.23
C ALA A 126 11.36 -21.30 21.89
N THR A 127 10.48 -21.93 21.11
CA THR A 127 9.62 -23.03 21.57
C THR A 127 10.46 -24.20 22.07
N ILE A 128 11.50 -24.60 21.34
CA ILE A 128 12.42 -25.68 21.75
C ILE A 128 13.10 -25.33 23.08
N VAL A 129 13.61 -24.11 23.23
CA VAL A 129 14.25 -23.64 24.46
C VAL A 129 13.26 -23.67 25.63
N LEU A 130 12.03 -23.19 25.44
CA LEU A 130 10.99 -23.23 26.46
C LEU A 130 10.64 -24.68 26.86
N ILE A 131 10.56 -25.61 25.91
CA ILE A 131 10.34 -27.03 26.19
C ILE A 131 11.49 -27.61 27.02
N MET A 132 12.74 -27.29 26.68
CA MET A 132 13.91 -27.75 27.43
C MET A 132 13.87 -27.24 28.88
N ILE A 133 13.49 -25.97 29.10
CA ILE A 133 13.34 -25.40 30.44
C ILE A 133 12.16 -26.04 31.18
N ALA A 134 11.02 -26.24 30.51
CA ALA A 134 9.83 -26.88 31.08
C ALA A 134 10.12 -28.30 31.58
N ARG A 135 10.88 -29.08 30.80
CA ARG A 135 11.33 -30.44 31.19
C ARG A 135 12.17 -30.42 32.45
N ARG A 136 13.08 -29.45 32.61
CA ARG A 136 13.89 -29.30 33.83
C ARG A 136 13.07 -28.93 35.07
N ARG A 137 11.88 -28.35 34.89
CA ARG A 137 10.97 -27.96 35.97
C ARG A 137 9.92 -29.04 36.33
N ASN A 138 10.03 -30.26 35.79
CA ASN A 138 9.02 -31.33 35.92
C ASN A 138 7.61 -30.87 35.51
N GLY A 139 7.49 -29.96 34.53
CA GLY A 139 6.20 -29.47 34.06
C GLY A 139 5.34 -30.60 33.47
N THR A 140 4.09 -30.73 33.91
CA THR A 140 3.15 -31.74 33.40
C THR A 140 2.31 -31.16 32.25
N PHE A 141 2.56 -31.62 31.03
CA PHE A 141 1.78 -31.21 29.87
C PHE A 141 0.41 -31.91 29.88
N THR A 142 -0.63 -31.23 30.39
CA THR A 142 -1.99 -31.78 30.39
C THR A 142 -2.61 -31.68 28.99
N ARG A 143 -3.13 -32.80 28.49
CA ARG A 143 -3.91 -32.88 27.25
C ARG A 143 -5.34 -33.27 27.59
N ASN A 144 -6.31 -32.50 27.11
CA ASN A 144 -7.73 -32.81 27.26
C ASN A 144 -8.42 -32.66 25.91
N GLY A 145 -8.99 -33.76 25.40
CA GLY A 145 -9.65 -33.78 24.10
C GLY A 145 -10.88 -32.88 24.03
N ASN A 146 -11.60 -32.70 25.14
CA ASN A 146 -12.78 -31.83 25.18
C ASN A 146 -12.38 -30.35 25.13
N ASP A 147 -11.31 -29.96 25.83
CA ASP A 147 -10.81 -28.57 25.77
C ASP A 147 -10.28 -28.23 24.38
N LEU A 148 -9.67 -29.19 23.68
CA LEU A 148 -9.26 -29.03 22.29
C LEU A 148 -10.47 -28.83 21.37
N ALA A 149 -11.51 -29.65 21.50
CA ALA A 149 -12.73 -29.49 20.71
C ALA A 149 -13.39 -28.12 20.96
N ILE A 150 -13.41 -27.66 22.22
CA ILE A 150 -13.89 -26.31 22.56
C ILE A 150 -13.04 -25.23 21.89
N ALA A 151 -11.71 -25.34 21.93
CA ALA A 151 -10.83 -24.38 21.24
C ALA A 151 -11.07 -24.35 19.73
N LEU A 152 -11.26 -25.52 19.11
CA LEU A 152 -11.58 -25.67 17.68
C LEU A 152 -12.97 -25.15 17.31
N ILE A 153 -13.92 -25.09 18.25
CA ILE A 153 -15.22 -24.43 18.07
C ILE A 153 -15.08 -22.91 18.22
N LEU A 154 -14.38 -22.44 19.26
CA LEU A 154 -14.32 -21.01 19.58
C LEU A 154 -13.46 -20.23 18.59
N ALA A 155 -12.36 -20.80 18.11
CA ALA A 155 -11.46 -20.12 17.19
C ALA A 155 -12.16 -19.59 15.91
N PRO A 156 -12.89 -20.42 15.13
CA PRO A 156 -13.63 -19.93 13.96
C PRO A 156 -14.74 -18.93 14.30
N ILE A 157 -15.39 -19.03 15.47
CA ILE A 157 -16.42 -18.07 15.92
C ILE A 157 -15.79 -16.70 16.18
N ILE A 158 -14.65 -16.68 16.89
CA ILE A 158 -13.92 -15.45 17.20
C ILE A 158 -13.34 -14.85 15.92
N ALA A 159 -12.83 -15.67 15.01
CA ALA A 159 -12.29 -15.24 13.72
C ALA A 159 -13.36 -14.83 12.69
N ALA A 160 -14.65 -15.11 12.93
CA ALA A 160 -15.72 -14.88 11.97
C ALA A 160 -15.72 -13.48 11.32
N PRO A 161 -15.46 -12.36 12.04
CA PRO A 161 -15.36 -11.05 11.41
C PRO A 161 -14.22 -10.93 10.37
N MET A 162 -13.10 -11.62 10.59
CA MET A 162 -11.97 -11.66 9.64
C MET A 162 -12.34 -12.44 8.39
N LEU A 163 -13.09 -13.54 8.54
CA LEU A 163 -13.59 -14.32 7.41
C LEU A 163 -14.64 -13.55 6.60
N ALA A 164 -15.44 -12.72 7.26
CA ALA A 164 -16.50 -11.94 6.61
C ALA A 164 -15.98 -10.67 5.92
N PHE A 165 -14.95 -10.02 6.47
CA PHE A 165 -14.48 -8.72 5.98
C PHE A 165 -13.08 -8.74 5.34
N GLY A 166 -12.33 -9.82 5.48
CA GLY A 166 -10.99 -9.92 4.93
C GLY A 166 -10.93 -10.78 3.66
N ALA A 167 -9.78 -10.75 3.03
CA ALA A 167 -9.44 -11.54 1.84
C ALA A 167 -8.09 -12.22 2.04
N LEU A 168 -7.96 -13.46 1.56
CA LEU A 168 -6.70 -14.20 1.66
C LEU A 168 -5.63 -13.60 0.73
N GLY A 169 -4.39 -13.63 1.20
CA GLY A 169 -3.20 -13.29 0.41
C GLY A 169 -2.93 -14.28 -0.73
N SER A 170 -1.69 -14.32 -1.25
CA SER A 170 -1.30 -15.42 -2.13
C SER A 170 -1.37 -16.77 -1.39
N PRO A 171 -1.43 -17.91 -2.09
CA PRO A 171 -1.35 -19.22 -1.43
C PRO A 171 -0.10 -19.36 -0.55
N THR A 172 1.04 -18.83 -1.01
CA THR A 172 2.30 -18.82 -0.25
C THR A 172 2.18 -18.00 1.03
N ASP A 173 1.67 -16.77 0.94
CA ASP A 173 1.50 -15.89 2.10
C ASP A 173 0.54 -16.49 3.11
N THR A 174 -0.57 -17.06 2.63
CA THR A 174 -1.58 -17.73 3.46
C THR A 174 -0.96 -18.89 4.23
N VAL A 175 -0.19 -19.76 3.57
CA VAL A 175 0.47 -20.89 4.24
C VAL A 175 1.52 -20.41 5.24
N LEU A 176 2.36 -19.44 4.87
CA LEU A 176 3.43 -18.94 5.74
C LEU A 176 2.86 -18.24 6.99
N THR A 177 1.86 -17.39 6.84
CA THR A 177 1.20 -16.71 7.96
C THR A 177 0.43 -17.70 8.83
N PHE A 178 -0.20 -18.72 8.24
CA PHE A 178 -0.82 -19.81 8.99
C PHE A 178 0.18 -20.58 9.85
N LEU A 179 1.31 -20.99 9.28
CA LEU A 179 2.39 -21.67 9.99
C LEU A 179 3.00 -20.78 11.08
N ALA A 180 3.19 -19.49 10.80
CA ALA A 180 3.66 -18.52 11.78
C ALA A 180 2.69 -18.40 12.96
N GLY A 181 1.39 -18.37 12.70
CA GLY A 181 0.35 -18.32 13.74
C GLY A 181 0.36 -19.56 14.61
N LEU A 182 0.41 -20.75 14.00
CA LEU A 182 0.50 -22.02 14.75
C LEU A 182 1.77 -22.09 15.61
N ALA A 183 2.92 -21.69 15.08
CA ALA A 183 4.17 -21.64 15.82
C ALA A 183 4.08 -20.65 17.01
N PHE A 184 3.50 -19.47 16.78
CA PHE A 184 3.29 -18.46 17.83
C PHE A 184 2.37 -18.98 18.94
N GLY A 185 1.24 -19.58 18.57
CA GLY A 185 0.31 -20.19 19.51
C GLY A 185 0.96 -21.29 20.35
N LEU A 186 1.78 -22.15 19.72
CA LEU A 186 2.55 -23.18 20.42
C LEU A 186 3.53 -22.57 21.44
N CYS A 187 4.31 -21.58 21.02
CA CYS A 187 5.27 -20.89 21.89
C CYS A 187 4.57 -20.23 23.09
N ALA A 188 3.51 -19.47 22.83
CA ALA A 188 2.71 -18.81 23.85
C ALA A 188 2.09 -19.81 24.83
N ALA A 189 1.52 -20.92 24.33
CA ALA A 189 0.92 -21.94 25.17
C ALA A 189 1.93 -22.59 26.11
N ILE A 190 3.13 -22.93 25.63
CA ILE A 190 4.18 -23.55 26.46
C ILE A 190 4.65 -22.56 27.53
N LEU A 191 4.85 -21.30 27.16
CA LEU A 191 5.20 -20.24 28.11
C LEU A 191 4.12 -20.08 29.21
N LEU A 192 2.88 -19.84 28.80
CA LEU A 192 1.77 -19.57 29.72
C LEU A 192 1.47 -20.77 30.62
N THR A 193 1.45 -21.98 30.08
CA THR A 193 1.15 -23.18 30.87
C THR A 193 2.24 -23.47 31.89
N THR A 194 3.50 -23.36 31.50
CA THR A 194 4.67 -23.73 32.33
C THR A 194 4.99 -22.69 33.40
N PHE A 195 4.94 -21.40 33.04
CA PHE A 195 5.45 -20.33 33.91
C PHE A 195 4.37 -19.55 34.65
N LEU A 196 3.10 -19.68 34.23
CA LEU A 196 1.99 -18.96 34.83
C LEU A 196 0.90 -19.90 35.38
N LEU A 197 0.25 -20.67 34.50
CA LEU A 197 -0.98 -21.40 34.86
C LEU A 197 -0.73 -22.61 35.78
N GLN A 198 0.39 -23.33 35.63
CA GLN A 198 0.79 -24.40 36.54
C GLN A 198 1.19 -23.87 37.92
N PRO A 199 2.09 -22.86 38.07
CA PRO A 199 2.39 -22.30 39.39
C PRO A 199 1.16 -21.78 40.15
N LEU A 200 0.25 -21.10 39.44
CA LEU A 200 -1.02 -20.62 40.02
C LEU A 200 -1.94 -21.75 40.51
N ALA A 201 -1.78 -22.96 39.97
CA ALA A 201 -2.53 -24.14 40.39
C ALA A 201 -2.14 -24.66 41.77
N VAL A 202 -0.84 -24.55 42.09
CA VAL A 202 -0.24 -25.15 43.28
C VAL A 202 -0.41 -24.22 44.49
N ASP A 203 -0.46 -22.91 44.25
CA ASP A 203 -0.51 -21.88 45.31
C ASP A 203 -1.91 -21.67 45.93
N GLU A 204 -3.01 -22.04 45.26
CA GLU A 204 -4.38 -21.75 45.73
C GLU A 204 -5.29 -22.98 45.78
N THR A 205 -6.03 -23.15 46.90
CA THR A 205 -7.11 -24.15 47.04
C THR A 205 -8.32 -23.85 46.14
N LYS A 206 -8.49 -22.59 45.73
CA LYS A 206 -9.41 -22.13 44.67
C LYS A 206 -8.72 -21.06 43.81
N PRO A 207 -8.14 -21.40 42.65
CA PRO A 207 -7.40 -20.45 41.83
C PRO A 207 -8.27 -19.28 41.34
N SER A 208 -7.83 -18.05 41.59
CA SER A 208 -8.43 -16.83 41.05
C SER A 208 -8.24 -16.75 39.53
N ARG A 209 -9.21 -17.29 38.79
CA ARG A 209 -9.20 -17.28 37.32
C ARG A 209 -9.19 -15.87 36.73
N VAL A 210 -9.70 -14.88 37.47
CA VAL A 210 -9.64 -13.47 37.06
C VAL A 210 -8.21 -12.94 37.12
N PHE A 211 -7.47 -13.21 38.20
CA PHE A 211 -6.05 -12.84 38.29
C PHE A 211 -5.22 -13.54 37.21
N ALA A 212 -5.49 -14.83 36.97
CA ALA A 212 -4.86 -15.58 35.89
C ALA A 212 -5.15 -14.93 34.52
N ALA A 213 -6.40 -14.55 34.24
CA ALA A 213 -6.78 -13.87 33.01
C ALA A 213 -6.00 -12.56 32.82
N PHE A 214 -5.98 -11.64 33.80
CA PHE A 214 -5.20 -10.41 33.67
C PHE A 214 -3.70 -10.67 33.46
N SER A 215 -3.14 -11.66 34.16
CA SER A 215 -1.73 -12.04 34.01
C SER A 215 -1.42 -12.61 32.62
N VAL A 216 -2.32 -13.43 32.08
CA VAL A 216 -2.26 -13.95 30.70
C VAL A 216 -2.39 -12.81 29.69
N GLY A 217 -3.34 -11.89 29.90
CA GLY A 217 -3.58 -10.75 29.02
C GLY A 217 -2.33 -9.90 28.83
N VAL A 218 -1.66 -9.52 29.93
CA VAL A 218 -0.41 -8.75 29.85
C VAL A 218 0.71 -9.53 29.16
N ALA A 219 0.87 -10.83 29.45
CA ALA A 219 1.85 -11.67 28.76
C ALA A 219 1.59 -11.74 27.24
N LEU A 220 0.32 -11.89 26.86
CA LEU A 220 -0.12 -11.91 25.47
C LEU A 220 0.04 -10.55 24.78
N THR A 221 -0.17 -9.44 25.48
CA THR A 221 0.13 -8.09 24.97
C THR A 221 1.61 -7.96 24.64
N ILE A 222 2.49 -8.41 25.55
CA ILE A 222 3.94 -8.41 25.30
C ILE A 222 4.27 -9.30 24.10
N LEU A 223 3.75 -10.54 24.03
CA LEU A 223 4.05 -11.43 22.91
C LEU A 223 3.54 -10.91 21.57
N ALA A 224 2.38 -10.26 21.54
CA ALA A 224 1.78 -9.70 20.33
C ALA A 224 2.63 -8.58 19.71
N THR A 225 3.44 -7.86 20.50
CA THR A 225 4.31 -6.79 19.99
C THR A 225 5.47 -7.34 19.15
N GLY A 226 5.94 -8.54 19.50
CA GLY A 226 7.00 -9.24 18.79
C GLY A 226 6.54 -10.06 17.59
N TYR A 227 5.23 -10.27 17.41
CA TYR A 227 4.67 -11.12 16.36
C TYR A 227 4.16 -10.31 15.16
N GLY A 228 4.38 -10.82 13.95
CA GLY A 228 4.03 -10.18 12.67
C GLY A 228 5.10 -9.22 12.13
N VAL A 229 4.84 -8.66 10.96
CA VAL A 229 5.63 -7.58 10.30
C VAL A 229 5.14 -6.19 10.75
N PRO A 230 5.92 -5.10 10.59
CA PRO A 230 5.46 -3.74 10.90
C PRO A 230 4.05 -3.46 10.38
N GLY A 231 3.24 -2.72 11.15
CA GLY A 231 1.82 -2.46 10.86
C GLY A 231 0.84 -3.52 11.41
N ALA A 232 1.17 -4.80 11.28
CA ALA A 232 0.27 -5.89 11.70
C ALA A 232 0.04 -5.99 13.23
N GLN A 233 0.97 -5.43 14.02
CA GLN A 233 0.91 -5.52 15.49
C GLN A 233 -0.31 -4.82 16.07
N LEU A 234 -0.80 -3.75 15.43
CA LEU A 234 -1.95 -3.01 15.94
C LEU A 234 -3.19 -3.89 16.04
N LEU A 235 -3.43 -4.75 15.05
CA LEU A 235 -4.52 -5.71 15.08
C LEU A 235 -4.30 -6.76 16.19
N LEU A 236 -3.10 -7.32 16.26
CA LEU A 236 -2.74 -8.37 17.21
C LEU A 236 -2.79 -7.90 18.67
N LEU A 237 -2.41 -6.64 18.94
CA LEU A 237 -2.45 -6.01 20.26
C LEU A 237 -3.86 -5.91 20.84
N VAL A 238 -4.87 -5.86 19.98
CA VAL A 238 -6.28 -5.87 20.39
C VAL A 238 -6.80 -7.31 20.51
N VAL A 239 -6.56 -8.11 19.48
CA VAL A 239 -7.17 -9.44 19.35
C VAL A 239 -6.55 -10.45 20.33
N ILE A 240 -5.23 -10.56 20.39
CA ILE A 240 -4.57 -11.65 21.13
C ILE A 240 -4.79 -11.54 22.64
N PRO A 241 -4.65 -10.35 23.28
CA PRO A 241 -4.91 -10.21 24.72
C PRO A 241 -6.38 -10.45 25.11
N SER A 242 -7.32 -10.24 24.18
CA SER A 242 -8.77 -10.47 24.45
C SER A 242 -9.09 -11.94 24.77
N LEU A 243 -8.24 -12.87 24.32
CA LEU A 243 -8.37 -14.31 24.57
C LEU A 243 -8.06 -14.71 26.03
N ALA A 244 -7.54 -13.79 26.84
CA ALA A 244 -7.03 -14.08 28.18
C ALA A 244 -8.04 -14.75 29.11
N PHE A 245 -9.31 -14.31 29.09
CA PHE A 245 -10.37 -14.89 29.92
C PHE A 245 -10.73 -16.32 29.48
N LEU A 246 -10.73 -16.59 28.16
CA LEU A 246 -10.93 -17.93 27.61
C LEU A 246 -9.79 -18.86 27.99
N ILE A 247 -8.53 -18.40 27.85
CA ILE A 247 -7.34 -19.19 28.19
C ILE A 247 -7.34 -19.54 29.69
N ALA A 248 -7.71 -18.60 30.56
CA ALA A 248 -7.86 -18.86 31.98
C ALA A 248 -8.99 -19.87 32.31
N ALA A 249 -9.93 -20.09 31.40
CA ALA A 249 -11.01 -21.05 31.56
C ALA A 249 -10.64 -22.50 31.12
N LEU A 250 -9.74 -22.67 30.16
CA LEU A 250 -9.42 -23.92 29.42
C LEU A 250 -8.65 -25.03 30.18
N ASN A 251 -8.86 -25.16 31.49
CA ASN A 251 -8.28 -26.21 32.36
C ASN A 251 -6.79 -26.58 32.12
N ARG A 252 -6.01 -25.59 31.67
CA ARG A 252 -4.57 -25.66 31.41
C ARG A 252 -4.15 -26.60 30.28
N SER A 253 -5.06 -27.02 29.39
CA SER A 253 -4.66 -27.86 28.25
C SER A 253 -3.79 -27.06 27.27
N TRP A 254 -2.50 -27.37 27.22
CA TRP A 254 -1.54 -26.63 26.38
C TRP A 254 -1.93 -26.69 24.89
N LEU A 255 -2.46 -27.83 24.43
CA LEU A 255 -2.84 -28.02 23.04
C LEU A 255 -4.05 -27.15 22.68
N ALA A 256 -5.06 -27.09 23.55
CA ALA A 256 -6.23 -26.22 23.36
C ALA A 256 -5.83 -24.73 23.34
N ILE A 257 -4.95 -24.31 24.27
CA ILE A 257 -4.43 -22.94 24.33
C ILE A 257 -3.62 -22.61 23.07
N ALA A 258 -2.75 -23.53 22.63
CA ALA A 258 -1.94 -23.36 21.43
C ALA A 258 -2.80 -23.22 20.18
N THR A 259 -3.81 -24.09 20.02
CA THR A 259 -4.76 -24.04 18.91
C THR A 259 -5.55 -22.74 18.91
N LEU A 260 -6.08 -22.32 20.06
CA LEU A 260 -6.88 -21.09 20.14
C LEU A 260 -6.05 -19.84 19.79
N ILE A 261 -4.89 -19.66 20.43
CA ILE A 261 -4.02 -18.50 20.16
C ILE A 261 -3.53 -18.56 18.70
N GLY A 262 -3.08 -19.73 18.25
CA GLY A 262 -2.45 -19.87 16.95
C GLY A 262 -3.39 -19.66 15.78
N LEU A 263 -4.61 -20.18 15.85
CA LEU A 263 -5.62 -19.98 14.79
C LEU A 263 -6.09 -18.52 14.71
N ILE A 264 -6.27 -17.85 15.85
CA ILE A 264 -6.67 -16.43 15.87
C ILE A 264 -5.53 -15.53 15.39
N ALA A 265 -4.29 -15.80 15.81
CA ALA A 265 -3.11 -15.10 15.32
C ALA A 265 -2.93 -15.29 13.80
N ALA A 266 -3.08 -16.51 13.30
CA ALA A 266 -3.06 -16.81 11.87
C ALA A 266 -4.17 -16.05 11.13
N ALA A 267 -5.42 -16.13 11.59
CA ALA A 267 -6.55 -15.46 10.93
C ALA A 267 -6.34 -13.94 10.84
N THR A 268 -5.78 -13.32 11.89
CA THR A 268 -5.52 -11.88 11.92
C THR A 268 -4.56 -11.45 10.80
N LEU A 269 -3.55 -12.27 10.49
CA LEU A 269 -2.53 -11.96 9.48
C LEU A 269 -2.87 -12.46 8.08
N MET A 270 -3.62 -13.56 7.95
CA MET A 270 -3.99 -14.13 6.66
C MET A 270 -4.97 -13.23 5.90
N PHE A 271 -5.93 -12.62 6.60
CA PHE A 271 -7.09 -11.97 6.01
C PHE A 271 -6.94 -10.45 5.78
N PHE A 272 -5.93 -9.82 6.38
CA PHE A 272 -5.64 -8.40 6.20
C PHE A 272 -4.20 -8.19 5.78
N ASP A 273 -4.00 -7.41 4.73
CA ASP A 273 -2.66 -7.13 4.23
C ASP A 273 -1.94 -6.13 5.14
N PRO A 274 -0.81 -6.49 5.76
CA PRO A 274 -0.07 -5.56 6.60
C PRO A 274 0.47 -4.35 5.83
N VAL A 275 0.72 -4.47 4.53
CA VAL A 275 1.19 -3.36 3.69
C VAL A 275 0.06 -2.36 3.45
N GLU A 276 -1.14 -2.82 3.10
CA GLU A 276 -2.30 -1.94 2.95
C GLU A 276 -2.74 -1.30 4.27
N LEU A 277 -2.57 -1.99 5.41
CA LEU A 277 -2.80 -1.41 6.74
C LEU A 277 -1.77 -0.34 7.11
N ALA A 278 -0.61 -0.37 6.45
CA ALA A 278 0.44 0.63 6.58
C ALA A 278 0.30 1.76 5.54
N LEU A 279 -0.79 1.82 4.78
CA LEU A 279 -1.08 2.91 3.84
C LEU A 279 -2.45 3.50 4.16
N VAL A 280 -2.47 4.64 4.82
CA VAL A 280 -3.69 5.46 4.92
C VAL A 280 -3.89 6.16 3.57
N LEU A 281 -4.56 5.47 2.64
CA LEU A 281 -4.83 5.96 1.29
C LEU A 281 -5.83 7.12 1.25
N SER A 282 -6.71 7.19 2.25
CA SER A 282 -7.55 8.35 2.56
C SER A 282 -8.19 8.16 3.94
N LEU A 283 -8.09 9.16 4.82
CA LEU A 283 -8.87 9.17 6.08
C LEU A 283 -10.32 9.60 5.85
N ALA A 284 -10.63 10.13 4.66
CA ALA A 284 -11.90 10.78 4.35
C ALA A 284 -12.92 9.83 3.71
N THR A 285 -12.48 8.71 3.13
CA THR A 285 -13.38 7.73 2.49
C THR A 285 -13.82 6.65 3.47
N ASN A 286 -15.12 6.67 3.82
CA ASN A 286 -15.75 5.53 4.46
C ASN A 286 -15.63 4.29 3.54
N GLY A 287 -15.08 3.18 4.06
CA GLY A 287 -15.00 1.90 3.35
C GLY A 287 -13.60 1.39 3.00
N GLU A 288 -12.53 2.12 3.34
CA GLU A 288 -11.14 1.66 3.18
C GLU A 288 -10.79 0.42 4.03
N LEU A 289 -9.73 -0.31 3.64
CA LEU A 289 -9.35 -1.57 4.29
C LEU A 289 -9.08 -1.42 5.79
N LEU A 290 -8.43 -0.33 6.22
CA LEU A 290 -8.15 -0.07 7.62
C LEU A 290 -9.45 0.02 8.45
N VAL A 291 -10.50 0.63 7.92
CA VAL A 291 -11.81 0.73 8.60
C VAL A 291 -12.42 -0.65 8.77
N TRP A 292 -12.36 -1.50 7.74
CA TRP A 292 -12.83 -2.88 7.80
C TRP A 292 -12.03 -3.73 8.78
N ALA A 293 -10.70 -3.59 8.79
CA ALA A 293 -9.84 -4.27 9.74
C ALA A 293 -10.13 -3.83 11.18
N LEU A 294 -10.28 -2.53 11.44
CA LEU A 294 -10.64 -1.99 12.76
C LEU A 294 -12.03 -2.48 13.22
N ARG A 295 -13.01 -2.52 12.32
CA ARG A 295 -14.35 -3.09 12.57
C ARG A 295 -14.24 -4.58 12.89
N ALA A 296 -13.47 -5.34 12.12
CA ALA A 296 -13.27 -6.78 12.32
C ALA A 296 -12.65 -7.07 13.69
N ILE A 297 -11.57 -6.38 14.06
CA ILE A 297 -10.91 -6.59 15.36
C ILE A 297 -11.78 -6.12 16.53
N GLY A 298 -12.57 -5.05 16.36
CA GLY A 298 -13.47 -4.56 17.40
C GLY A 298 -14.57 -5.56 17.73
N ILE A 299 -15.18 -6.16 16.70
CA ILE A 299 -16.17 -7.23 16.87
C ILE A 299 -15.51 -8.49 17.43
N THR A 300 -14.33 -8.87 16.92
CA THR A 300 -13.54 -10.01 17.42
C THR A 300 -13.25 -9.87 18.91
N PHE A 301 -12.81 -8.69 19.35
CA PHE A 301 -12.57 -8.36 20.74
C PHE A 301 -13.83 -8.54 21.58
N ALA A 302 -14.96 -8.00 21.15
CA ALA A 302 -16.24 -8.13 21.87
C ALA A 302 -16.67 -9.60 22.01
N ILE A 303 -16.58 -10.38 20.93
CA ILE A 303 -16.88 -11.82 20.93
C ILE A 303 -15.97 -12.56 21.92
N ALA A 304 -14.65 -12.34 21.85
CA ALA A 304 -13.69 -13.01 22.71
C ALA A 304 -13.91 -12.70 24.20
N ILE A 305 -14.21 -11.44 24.55
CA ILE A 305 -14.51 -11.03 25.93
C ILE A 305 -15.82 -11.68 26.43
N VAL A 306 -16.90 -11.63 25.64
CA VAL A 306 -18.19 -12.23 26.02
C VAL A 306 -18.04 -13.74 26.21
N LEU A 307 -17.44 -14.45 25.25
CA LEU A 307 -17.20 -15.89 25.34
C LEU A 307 -16.27 -16.22 26.53
N GLY A 308 -15.27 -15.38 26.80
CA GLY A 308 -14.39 -15.51 27.97
C GLY A 308 -15.13 -15.40 29.31
N ILE A 309 -16.01 -14.40 29.46
CA ILE A 309 -16.82 -14.23 30.67
C ILE A 309 -17.78 -15.41 30.84
N VAL A 310 -18.47 -15.83 29.78
CA VAL A 310 -19.37 -16.99 29.79
C VAL A 310 -18.61 -18.26 30.16
N ALA A 311 -17.44 -18.51 29.57
CA ALA A 311 -16.60 -19.66 29.89
C ALA A 311 -16.20 -19.66 31.38
N LEU A 312 -15.83 -18.51 31.94
CA LEU A 312 -15.55 -18.39 33.37
C LEU A 312 -16.75 -18.72 34.26
N ILE A 313 -17.95 -18.29 33.88
CA ILE A 313 -19.19 -18.60 34.63
C ILE A 313 -19.49 -20.10 34.55
N LEU A 314 -19.43 -20.70 33.36
CA LEU A 314 -19.70 -22.13 33.15
C LEU A 314 -18.71 -23.03 33.88
N THR A 315 -17.47 -22.58 34.09
CA THR A 315 -16.51 -23.37 34.87
C THR A 315 -16.87 -23.49 36.35
N ARG A 316 -17.82 -22.68 36.85
CA ARG A 316 -18.37 -22.80 38.21
C ARG A 316 -19.49 -23.83 38.31
N THR A 317 -20.14 -24.20 37.20
CA THR A 317 -21.39 -24.99 37.20
C THR A 317 -21.21 -26.49 36.98
N LYS A 318 -19.97 -27.03 36.98
CA LYS A 318 -19.66 -28.44 36.66
C LYS A 318 -20.31 -28.94 35.35
N PHE A 319 -20.50 -28.04 34.38
CA PHE A 319 -21.04 -28.42 33.07
C PHE A 319 -20.08 -29.39 32.36
N HIS A 320 -20.61 -30.50 31.84
CA HIS A 320 -19.82 -31.50 31.12
C HIS A 320 -20.42 -31.74 29.73
N LEU A 321 -19.66 -31.39 28.69
CA LEU A 321 -20.06 -31.59 27.31
C LEU A 321 -19.58 -32.98 26.85
N PRO A 322 -20.48 -33.86 26.35
CA PRO A 322 -20.08 -35.16 25.81
C PRO A 322 -19.11 -34.99 24.63
N THR A 323 -18.04 -35.79 24.59
CA THR A 323 -16.98 -35.68 23.58
C THR A 323 -17.53 -35.77 22.15
N ALA A 324 -18.46 -36.69 21.88
CA ALA A 324 -19.09 -36.82 20.57
C ALA A 324 -19.84 -35.55 20.13
N VAL A 325 -20.54 -34.90 21.06
CA VAL A 325 -21.26 -33.63 20.81
C VAL A 325 -20.26 -32.50 20.55
N ALA A 326 -19.16 -32.45 21.32
CA ALA A 326 -18.11 -31.45 21.12
C ALA A 326 -17.47 -31.56 19.72
N TRP A 327 -17.09 -32.76 19.28
CA TRP A 327 -16.51 -32.95 17.95
C TRP A 327 -17.52 -32.76 16.81
N SER A 328 -18.78 -33.11 17.02
CA SER A 328 -19.85 -32.78 16.06
C SER A 328 -20.01 -31.26 15.91
N GLY A 329 -19.92 -30.52 17.02
CA GLY A 329 -19.92 -29.06 17.03
C GLY A 329 -18.74 -28.47 16.26
N VAL A 330 -17.54 -29.06 16.35
CA VAL A 330 -16.38 -28.64 15.53
C VAL A 330 -16.73 -28.69 14.05
N VAL A 331 -17.25 -29.83 13.56
CA VAL A 331 -17.60 -29.99 12.14
C VAL A 331 -18.63 -28.95 11.69
N ILE A 332 -19.69 -28.75 12.48
CA ILE A 332 -20.77 -27.80 12.17
C ILE A 332 -20.22 -26.37 12.07
N VAL A 333 -19.42 -25.94 13.05
CA VAL A 333 -18.92 -24.57 13.11
C VAL A 333 -17.92 -24.31 11.99
N TRP A 334 -17.02 -25.24 11.68
CA TRP A 334 -16.09 -25.09 10.56
C TRP A 334 -16.81 -25.06 9.21
N PHE A 335 -17.87 -25.85 9.03
CA PHE A 335 -18.72 -25.76 7.84
C PHE A 335 -19.41 -24.41 7.76
N ALA A 336 -19.95 -23.89 8.87
CA ALA A 336 -20.54 -22.56 8.93
C ALA A 336 -19.53 -21.44 8.63
N SER A 337 -18.29 -21.56 9.10
CA SER A 337 -17.21 -20.61 8.80
C SER A 337 -16.78 -20.65 7.34
N LEU A 338 -16.70 -21.84 6.73
CA LEU A 338 -16.48 -21.96 5.30
C LEU A 338 -17.63 -21.31 4.52
N ALA A 339 -18.88 -21.59 4.90
CA ALA A 339 -20.04 -20.94 4.28
C ALA A 339 -19.98 -19.41 4.45
N LEU A 340 -19.61 -18.90 5.62
CA LEU A 340 -19.43 -17.47 5.86
C LEU A 340 -18.39 -16.87 4.90
N PHE A 341 -17.22 -17.51 4.75
CA PHE A 341 -16.18 -17.02 3.85
C PHE A 341 -16.62 -17.04 2.37
N PHE A 342 -17.28 -18.10 1.91
CA PHE A 342 -17.68 -18.22 0.50
C PHE A 342 -18.94 -17.41 0.12
N PHE A 343 -19.86 -17.16 1.05
CA PHE A 343 -21.12 -16.46 0.77
C PHE A 343 -21.15 -14.99 1.25
N VAL A 344 -20.30 -14.62 2.20
CA VAL A 344 -20.24 -13.26 2.77
C VAL A 344 -18.85 -12.63 2.63
N GLY A 345 -17.80 -13.44 2.80
CA GLY A 345 -16.42 -13.00 2.68
C GLY A 345 -15.97 -12.73 1.23
N GLN A 346 -14.66 -12.59 1.06
CA GLN A 346 -14.01 -12.37 -0.23
C GLN A 346 -13.29 -13.64 -0.69
N PRO A 347 -13.99 -14.61 -1.33
CA PRO A 347 -13.38 -15.86 -1.75
C PRO A 347 -12.34 -15.63 -2.85
N GLY A 348 -11.25 -16.38 -2.79
CA GLY A 348 -10.12 -16.27 -3.72
C GLY A 348 -8.79 -16.12 -3.00
N PHE A 349 -7.72 -16.18 -3.78
CA PHE A 349 -6.38 -15.79 -3.33
C PHE A 349 -5.99 -14.54 -4.07
N TYR A 350 -5.56 -13.53 -3.33
CA TYR A 350 -5.19 -12.22 -3.84
C TYR A 350 -3.75 -11.97 -3.43
N GLY A 351 -2.82 -12.03 -4.37
CA GLY A 351 -1.40 -11.88 -4.07
C GLY A 351 -0.52 -12.24 -5.25
N GLU A 352 0.77 -12.43 -4.95
CA GLU A 352 1.91 -12.40 -5.88
C GLU A 352 1.60 -12.66 -7.35
N GLN A 353 1.59 -11.56 -8.09
CA GLN A 353 1.82 -11.54 -9.51
C GLN A 353 3.26 -11.08 -9.74
N LEU A 354 3.86 -11.59 -10.80
CA LEU A 354 5.24 -11.29 -11.16
C LEU A 354 5.24 -10.47 -12.44
N PHE A 355 5.97 -9.37 -12.44
CA PHE A 355 6.24 -8.60 -13.64
C PHE A 355 7.61 -8.97 -14.21
N VAL A 356 7.57 -9.68 -15.33
CA VAL A 356 8.73 -10.28 -16.00
C VAL A 356 9.18 -9.37 -17.13
N ILE A 357 10.32 -8.70 -16.97
CA ILE A 357 10.88 -7.79 -17.98
C ILE A 357 11.91 -8.56 -18.81
N LEU A 358 11.81 -8.47 -20.14
CA LEU A 358 12.72 -9.13 -21.07
C LEU A 358 13.91 -8.22 -21.43
N LYS A 359 15.05 -8.82 -21.75
CA LYS A 359 16.28 -8.08 -22.13
C LYS A 359 16.15 -7.33 -23.46
N ASP A 360 15.51 -7.94 -24.43
CA ASP A 360 15.46 -7.46 -25.82
C ASP A 360 14.30 -6.46 -26.01
N GLN A 361 14.55 -5.17 -25.75
CA GLN A 361 13.60 -4.08 -26.00
C GLN A 361 13.64 -3.64 -27.48
N ALA A 362 12.55 -3.07 -27.99
CA ALA A 362 12.47 -2.69 -29.41
C ALA A 362 13.35 -1.47 -29.74
N ASP A 363 13.98 -1.47 -30.93
CA ASP A 363 14.69 -0.31 -31.47
C ASP A 363 13.74 0.64 -32.20
N LEU A 364 13.58 1.85 -31.64
CA LEU A 364 12.73 2.91 -32.17
C LEU A 364 13.52 4.09 -32.75
N SER A 365 14.83 3.96 -32.93
CA SER A 365 15.74 5.04 -33.40
C SER A 365 15.32 5.69 -34.71
N ARG A 366 14.57 4.98 -35.56
CA ARG A 366 14.04 5.50 -36.83
C ARG A 366 12.80 6.37 -36.67
N ALA A 367 12.04 6.25 -35.57
CA ALA A 367 10.76 6.92 -35.43
C ALA A 367 10.84 8.46 -35.51
N PRO A 368 11.82 9.15 -34.90
CA PRO A 368 11.94 10.61 -35.00
C PRO A 368 12.17 11.13 -36.42
N SER A 369 12.67 10.30 -37.34
CA SER A 369 12.88 10.68 -38.75
C SER A 369 11.61 10.66 -39.61
N ILE A 370 10.53 10.06 -39.11
CA ILE A 370 9.24 9.95 -39.80
C ILE A 370 8.43 11.21 -39.49
N THR A 371 8.20 12.03 -40.52
CA THR A 371 7.54 13.34 -40.38
C THR A 371 6.01 13.23 -40.30
N ASP A 372 5.39 12.28 -41.01
CA ASP A 372 3.96 12.03 -40.88
C ASP A 372 3.66 11.38 -39.52
N ARG A 373 2.83 12.06 -38.72
CA ARG A 373 2.50 11.61 -37.36
C ARG A 373 1.87 10.20 -37.36
N ASN A 374 0.94 9.93 -38.27
CA ASN A 374 0.21 8.66 -38.28
C ASN A 374 1.09 7.51 -38.76
N GLU A 375 1.99 7.74 -39.73
CA GLU A 375 3.02 6.79 -40.14
C GLU A 375 3.98 6.50 -38.98
N ARG A 376 4.46 7.54 -38.28
CA ARG A 376 5.34 7.40 -37.11
C ARG A 376 4.70 6.56 -36.01
N LEU A 377 3.44 6.87 -35.66
CA LEU A 377 2.68 6.15 -34.64
C LEU A 377 2.47 4.67 -35.02
N ARG A 378 2.12 4.39 -36.28
CA ARG A 378 2.00 3.00 -36.78
C ARG A 378 3.33 2.27 -36.78
N PHE A 379 4.43 2.95 -37.15
CA PHE A 379 5.78 2.38 -37.09
C PHE A 379 6.15 1.97 -35.67
N VAL A 380 5.97 2.86 -34.69
CA VAL A 380 6.27 2.58 -33.28
C VAL A 380 5.42 1.41 -32.77
N TYR A 381 4.10 1.48 -32.95
CA TYR A 381 3.18 0.42 -32.49
C TYR A 381 3.51 -0.95 -33.12
N SER A 382 3.70 -1.00 -34.44
CA SER A 382 3.98 -2.26 -35.14
C SER A 382 5.36 -2.83 -34.77
N THR A 383 6.36 -1.99 -34.57
CA THR A 383 7.71 -2.43 -34.17
C THR A 383 7.67 -3.04 -32.76
N LEU A 384 7.02 -2.37 -31.81
CA LEU A 384 6.90 -2.85 -30.43
C LEU A 384 6.09 -4.16 -30.35
N THR A 385 4.94 -4.23 -31.01
CA THR A 385 4.08 -5.43 -30.98
C THR A 385 4.73 -6.63 -31.68
N GLN A 386 5.43 -6.42 -32.80
CA GLN A 386 6.22 -7.47 -33.45
C GLN A 386 7.36 -7.97 -32.55
N GLN A 387 8.08 -7.06 -31.90
CA GLN A 387 9.13 -7.39 -30.96
C GLN A 387 8.60 -8.24 -29.80
N ALA A 388 7.51 -7.81 -29.17
CA ALA A 388 6.86 -8.53 -28.08
C ALA A 388 6.39 -9.92 -28.52
N ASN A 389 5.70 -10.02 -29.66
CA ASN A 389 5.23 -11.31 -30.17
C ASN A 389 6.37 -12.27 -30.50
N ARG A 390 7.47 -11.78 -31.06
CA ARG A 390 8.65 -12.60 -31.40
C ARG A 390 9.38 -13.09 -30.15
N THR A 391 9.69 -12.19 -29.22
CA THR A 391 10.58 -12.48 -28.09
C THR A 391 9.88 -13.14 -26.91
N GLN A 392 8.59 -12.89 -26.71
CA GLN A 392 7.84 -13.51 -25.62
C GLN A 392 7.30 -14.90 -25.98
N ALA A 393 7.40 -15.35 -27.23
CA ALA A 393 6.76 -16.57 -27.72
C ALA A 393 7.07 -17.81 -26.87
N ASN A 394 8.34 -18.00 -26.49
CA ASN A 394 8.76 -19.15 -25.68
C ASN A 394 8.17 -19.09 -24.27
N LEU A 395 8.30 -17.95 -23.58
CA LEU A 395 7.72 -17.77 -22.25
C LEU A 395 6.20 -17.98 -22.26
N ARG A 396 5.50 -17.42 -23.25
CA ARG A 396 4.04 -17.60 -23.44
C ARG A 396 3.70 -19.08 -23.62
N ALA A 397 4.46 -19.82 -24.44
CA ALA A 397 4.26 -21.26 -24.64
C ALA A 397 4.47 -22.05 -23.33
N THR A 398 5.51 -21.71 -22.56
CA THR A 398 5.77 -22.30 -21.24
C THR A 398 4.63 -22.05 -20.27
N MET A 399 4.13 -20.81 -20.17
CA MET A 399 3.01 -20.48 -19.28
C MET A 399 1.74 -21.24 -19.66
N ASN A 400 1.44 -21.34 -20.96
CA ASN A 400 0.33 -22.16 -21.45
C ASN A 400 0.49 -23.64 -21.09
N GLN A 401 1.70 -24.20 -21.21
CA GLN A 401 1.99 -25.59 -20.83
C GLN A 401 1.81 -25.84 -19.34
N LEU A 402 2.15 -24.85 -18.50
CA LEU A 402 1.98 -24.91 -17.05
C LEU A 402 0.55 -24.59 -16.60
N GLY A 403 -0.34 -24.18 -17.50
CA GLY A 403 -1.69 -23.74 -17.17
C GLY A 403 -1.72 -22.44 -16.34
N LEU A 404 -0.70 -21.61 -16.47
CA LEU A 404 -0.57 -20.35 -15.76
C LEU A 404 -1.12 -19.20 -16.61
N ALA A 405 -2.00 -18.40 -16.02
CA ALA A 405 -2.48 -17.18 -16.65
C ALA A 405 -1.35 -16.15 -16.74
N TYR A 406 -1.30 -15.45 -17.87
CA TYR A 406 -0.35 -14.37 -18.11
C TYR A 406 -0.96 -13.28 -18.99
N ARG A 407 -0.41 -12.07 -18.90
CA ARG A 407 -0.76 -10.93 -19.73
C ARG A 407 0.49 -10.34 -20.38
N PRO A 408 0.56 -10.26 -21.72
CA PRO A 408 1.70 -9.67 -22.41
C PRO A 408 1.60 -8.15 -22.51
N TYR A 409 2.75 -7.49 -22.47
CA TYR A 409 2.91 -6.06 -22.70
C TYR A 409 3.91 -5.82 -23.83
N TYR A 410 3.68 -4.81 -24.65
CA TYR A 410 4.55 -4.46 -25.79
C TYR A 410 5.33 -3.17 -25.60
N LEU A 411 4.80 -2.23 -24.80
CA LEU A 411 5.40 -0.90 -24.64
C LEU A 411 6.68 -0.96 -23.80
N VAL A 412 6.65 -1.74 -22.73
CA VAL A 412 7.84 -2.43 -22.20
C VAL A 412 7.70 -3.88 -22.65
N ASN A 413 8.76 -4.45 -23.23
CA ASN A 413 8.73 -5.87 -23.58
C ASN A 413 8.75 -6.71 -22.31
N ALA A 414 7.55 -7.07 -21.84
CA ALA A 414 7.34 -7.67 -20.54
C ALA A 414 6.06 -8.52 -20.50
N MET A 415 5.89 -9.27 -19.42
CA MET A 415 4.72 -10.10 -19.15
C MET A 415 4.39 -10.08 -17.66
N GLU A 416 3.12 -9.92 -17.34
CA GLU A 416 2.61 -10.20 -16.00
C GLU A 416 2.17 -11.65 -15.91
N VAL A 417 2.59 -12.36 -14.87
CA VAL A 417 2.37 -13.79 -14.69
C VAL A 417 1.90 -14.07 -13.28
N ASN A 418 0.87 -14.91 -13.13
CA ASN A 418 0.46 -15.40 -11.81
C ASN A 418 1.51 -16.38 -11.28
N GLY A 419 2.17 -16.05 -10.17
CA GLY A 419 3.23 -16.91 -9.65
C GLY A 419 3.88 -16.44 -8.36
N GLY A 420 4.31 -17.41 -7.55
CA GLY A 420 5.06 -17.15 -6.32
C GLY A 420 6.58 -17.34 -6.45
N PRO A 421 7.31 -17.53 -5.34
CA PRO A 421 8.78 -17.53 -5.32
C PRO A 421 9.43 -18.63 -6.15
N ILE A 422 8.77 -19.78 -6.28
CA ILE A 422 9.25 -20.91 -7.08
C ILE A 422 9.24 -20.52 -8.57
N LEU A 423 8.15 -19.92 -9.05
CA LEU A 423 8.06 -19.48 -10.44
C LEU A 423 9.04 -18.33 -10.69
N ARG A 424 9.16 -17.38 -9.75
CA ARG A 424 10.17 -16.32 -9.81
C ARG A 424 11.57 -16.89 -9.99
N ALA A 425 11.96 -17.86 -9.16
CA ALA A 425 13.27 -18.50 -9.25
C ALA A 425 13.48 -19.16 -10.62
N TYR A 426 12.47 -19.86 -11.15
CA TYR A 426 12.52 -20.43 -12.50
C TYR A 426 12.65 -19.37 -13.60
N LEU A 427 11.84 -18.30 -13.57
CA LEU A 427 11.86 -17.22 -14.56
C LEU A 427 13.21 -16.50 -14.58
N MET A 428 13.83 -16.30 -13.42
CA MET A 428 15.16 -15.70 -13.31
C MET A 428 16.28 -16.57 -13.93
N THR A 429 16.02 -17.85 -14.22
CA THR A 429 16.98 -18.71 -14.96
C THR A 429 16.82 -18.66 -16.48
N GLN A 430 15.76 -18.03 -17.00
CA GLN A 430 15.52 -17.96 -18.44
C GLN A 430 16.43 -16.93 -19.09
N LEU A 431 16.98 -17.25 -20.27
CA LEU A 431 18.00 -16.42 -20.92
C LEU A 431 17.43 -15.08 -21.41
N GLU A 432 16.18 -15.07 -21.85
CA GLU A 432 15.46 -13.90 -22.36
C GLU A 432 15.01 -12.92 -21.25
N VAL A 433 14.93 -13.38 -20.00
CA VAL A 433 14.49 -12.57 -18.86
C VAL A 433 15.64 -11.69 -18.37
N ASP A 434 15.38 -10.40 -18.23
CA ASP A 434 16.29 -9.42 -17.62
C ASP A 434 16.14 -9.45 -16.10
N ARG A 435 14.92 -9.22 -15.63
CA ARG A 435 14.57 -9.22 -14.21
C ARG A 435 13.10 -9.55 -13.98
N VAL A 436 12.82 -10.00 -12.78
CA VAL A 436 11.46 -10.27 -12.29
C VAL A 436 11.23 -9.38 -11.08
N ILE A 437 10.30 -8.45 -11.19
CA ILE A 437 9.89 -7.55 -10.11
C ILE A 437 8.47 -7.90 -9.65
N ASP A 438 8.07 -7.37 -8.50
CA ASP A 438 6.77 -7.66 -7.92
C ASP A 438 5.68 -6.86 -8.66
N SER A 439 4.53 -7.48 -8.89
CA SER A 439 3.29 -6.81 -9.31
C SER A 439 2.31 -6.90 -8.14
N PRO A 440 2.33 -5.93 -7.20
CA PRO A 440 1.41 -5.91 -6.08
C PRO A 440 -0.01 -5.58 -6.56
N HIS A 441 -0.97 -6.36 -6.08
CA HIS A 441 -2.39 -6.14 -6.31
C HIS A 441 -3.08 -5.94 -4.97
N LEU A 442 -3.95 -4.92 -4.89
CA LEU A 442 -4.74 -4.68 -3.69
C LEU A 442 -5.74 -5.80 -3.48
N ARG A 443 -5.96 -6.16 -2.22
CA ARG A 443 -7.02 -7.09 -1.85
C ARG A 443 -8.38 -6.41 -2.02
N PRO A 444 -9.42 -7.17 -2.39
CA PRO A 444 -10.76 -6.61 -2.56
C PRO A 444 -11.33 -6.12 -1.22
N LEU A 445 -12.12 -5.06 -1.30
CA LEU A 445 -12.86 -4.53 -0.16
C LEU A 445 -14.22 -5.26 -0.04
N PRO A 446 -14.75 -5.43 1.19
CA PRO A 446 -16.07 -6.02 1.41
C PRO A 446 -17.21 -5.29 0.72
N GLU A 447 -17.10 -3.97 0.63
CA GLU A 447 -18.05 -3.10 -0.04
C GLU A 447 -17.30 -2.17 -0.99
N PRO A 448 -17.85 -1.87 -2.18
CA PRO A 448 -17.28 -0.88 -3.09
C PRO A 448 -17.21 0.50 -2.42
N LEU A 449 -16.11 1.20 -2.68
CA LEU A 449 -15.94 2.58 -2.24
C LEU A 449 -16.97 3.49 -2.90
N GLN A 450 -17.45 4.46 -2.12
CA GLN A 450 -18.29 5.53 -2.66
C GLN A 450 -17.39 6.61 -3.27
N PRO A 451 -17.79 7.22 -4.40
CA PRO A 451 -17.04 8.33 -4.97
C PRO A 451 -16.88 9.47 -3.97
N SER A 452 -15.65 9.98 -3.84
CA SER A 452 -15.35 11.17 -3.07
C SER A 452 -16.16 12.37 -3.58
N LYS A 453 -16.43 13.34 -2.72
CA LYS A 453 -17.13 14.57 -3.11
C LYS A 453 -16.40 15.77 -2.55
N GLY A 454 -16.28 16.81 -3.34
CA GLY A 454 -15.70 18.08 -2.97
C GLY A 454 -16.70 18.97 -2.24
N ASP A 455 -16.16 19.88 -1.44
CA ASP A 455 -16.94 20.75 -0.56
C ASP A 455 -17.11 22.18 -1.11
N LEU A 456 -16.58 22.47 -2.30
CA LEU A 456 -16.67 23.79 -2.92
C LEU A 456 -17.74 23.84 -4.05
N PRO A 457 -18.38 25.00 -4.24
CA PRO A 457 -19.20 25.26 -5.42
C PRO A 457 -18.32 25.50 -6.67
N ALA A 458 -18.97 25.57 -7.84
CA ALA A 458 -18.30 25.98 -9.07
C ALA A 458 -17.71 27.40 -8.91
N PRO A 459 -16.44 27.62 -9.30
CA PRO A 459 -15.86 28.96 -9.33
C PRO A 459 -16.66 29.91 -10.21
N THR A 460 -16.83 31.15 -9.75
CA THR A 460 -17.52 32.22 -10.49
C THR A 460 -16.58 33.23 -11.12
N GLU A 461 -15.33 33.28 -10.66
CA GLU A 461 -14.29 34.19 -11.12
C GLU A 461 -13.07 33.41 -11.62
N PRO A 462 -12.26 33.98 -12.53
CA PRO A 462 -11.01 33.37 -12.97
C PRO A 462 -10.09 33.09 -11.77
N LEU A 463 -9.56 31.87 -11.72
CA LEU A 463 -8.68 31.44 -10.63
C LEU A 463 -7.28 32.06 -10.76
N TRP A 464 -6.61 32.25 -9.61
CA TRP A 464 -5.30 32.91 -9.55
C TRP A 464 -4.26 32.23 -10.45
N ASN A 465 -4.28 30.89 -10.50
CA ASN A 465 -3.35 30.08 -11.27
C ASN A 465 -3.48 30.33 -12.77
N ILE A 466 -4.70 30.58 -13.28
CA ILE A 466 -4.96 30.94 -14.68
C ILE A 466 -4.29 32.26 -15.04
N GLN A 467 -4.49 33.28 -14.21
CA GLN A 467 -3.94 34.63 -14.42
C GLN A 467 -2.42 34.66 -14.24
N PHE A 468 -1.92 33.94 -13.24
CA PHE A 468 -0.50 33.95 -12.85
C PHE A 468 0.42 33.47 -13.99
N ILE A 469 0.01 32.43 -14.71
CA ILE A 469 0.75 31.92 -15.87
C ILE A 469 0.29 32.54 -17.21
N GLY A 470 -0.63 33.51 -17.19
CA GLY A 470 -1.03 34.31 -18.35
C GLY A 470 -2.00 33.62 -19.32
N VAL A 471 -2.78 32.65 -18.87
CA VAL A 471 -3.70 31.87 -19.71
C VAL A 471 -4.93 32.69 -20.11
N ASP A 472 -5.43 33.54 -19.22
CA ASP A 472 -6.47 34.54 -19.48
C ASP A 472 -6.12 35.38 -20.72
N ARG A 473 -4.87 35.83 -20.82
CA ARG A 473 -4.37 36.60 -21.96
C ARG A 473 -4.28 35.78 -23.25
N VAL A 474 -3.99 34.47 -23.17
CA VAL A 474 -4.03 33.58 -24.34
C VAL A 474 -5.45 33.50 -24.89
N TRP A 475 -6.44 33.34 -24.02
CA TRP A 475 -7.85 33.27 -24.43
C TRP A 475 -8.36 34.61 -24.97
N GLU A 476 -8.04 35.71 -24.29
CA GLU A 476 -8.57 37.03 -24.61
C GLU A 476 -7.86 37.68 -25.81
N GLU A 477 -6.54 37.65 -25.85
CA GLU A 477 -5.75 38.34 -26.88
C GLU A 477 -5.46 37.45 -28.09
N LEU A 478 -5.14 36.17 -27.88
CA LEU A 478 -4.72 35.27 -28.96
C LEU A 478 -5.85 34.38 -29.50
N LYS A 479 -6.98 34.29 -28.79
CA LYS A 479 -8.16 33.49 -29.17
C LYS A 479 -7.85 32.00 -29.35
N ILE A 480 -6.95 31.46 -28.53
CA ILE A 480 -6.52 30.05 -28.57
C ILE A 480 -6.98 29.34 -27.30
N THR A 481 -7.65 28.21 -27.43
CA THR A 481 -8.29 27.49 -26.29
C THR A 481 -8.02 25.98 -26.28
N GLY A 482 -7.10 25.49 -27.12
CA GLY A 482 -6.69 24.07 -27.15
C GLY A 482 -7.39 23.20 -28.20
N LYS A 483 -8.24 23.77 -29.05
CA LYS A 483 -9.03 23.04 -30.04
C LYS A 483 -8.17 22.16 -30.96
N GLY A 484 -8.62 20.92 -31.17
CA GLY A 484 -8.00 19.96 -32.10
C GLY A 484 -6.84 19.15 -31.50
N ILE A 485 -6.52 19.38 -30.23
CA ILE A 485 -5.56 18.58 -29.47
C ILE A 485 -6.32 17.63 -28.54
N VAL A 486 -5.73 16.46 -28.33
CA VAL A 486 -6.33 15.37 -27.54
C VAL A 486 -5.40 15.05 -26.38
N VAL A 487 -5.91 15.21 -25.17
CA VAL A 487 -5.23 14.93 -23.92
C VAL A 487 -5.50 13.49 -23.51
N GLY A 488 -4.44 12.74 -23.22
CA GLY A 488 -4.53 11.46 -22.54
C GLY A 488 -4.40 11.68 -21.03
N GLU A 489 -5.36 11.20 -20.26
CA GLU A 489 -5.32 11.21 -18.80
C GLU A 489 -5.11 9.78 -18.28
N SER A 490 -4.03 9.54 -17.54
CA SER A 490 -3.82 8.27 -16.81
C SER A 490 -3.74 8.60 -15.33
N ASP A 491 -4.80 8.31 -14.57
CA ASP A 491 -4.92 8.72 -13.16
C ASP A 491 -5.92 7.81 -12.38
N SER A 492 -6.57 8.29 -11.32
CA SER A 492 -7.60 7.58 -10.52
C SER A 492 -8.93 7.37 -11.24
N GLY A 493 -9.07 7.96 -12.42
CA GLY A 493 -10.27 7.98 -13.23
C GLY A 493 -10.77 9.39 -13.50
N VAL A 494 -11.90 9.49 -14.19
CA VAL A 494 -12.52 10.79 -14.49
C VAL A 494 -14.03 10.64 -14.36
N GLN A 495 -14.69 11.51 -13.59
CA GLN A 495 -16.15 11.61 -13.65
C GLN A 495 -16.59 12.20 -15.00
N GLY A 496 -16.78 11.35 -16.02
CA GLY A 496 -17.09 11.82 -17.38
C GLY A 496 -18.42 12.56 -17.53
N SER A 497 -19.35 12.41 -16.58
CA SER A 497 -20.61 13.16 -16.57
C SER A 497 -20.48 14.57 -15.95
N HIS A 498 -19.32 14.92 -15.40
CA HIS A 498 -19.11 16.18 -14.69
C HIS A 498 -19.39 17.37 -15.65
N PRO A 499 -20.17 18.39 -15.24
CA PRO A 499 -20.56 19.51 -16.12
C PRO A 499 -19.39 20.23 -16.78
N ALA A 500 -18.26 20.36 -16.07
CA ALA A 500 -17.06 21.00 -16.61
C ALA A 500 -16.28 20.16 -17.63
N LEU A 501 -16.49 18.83 -17.68
CA LEU A 501 -15.65 17.88 -18.44
C LEU A 501 -16.40 17.15 -19.56
N ARG A 502 -17.70 16.89 -19.37
CA ARG A 502 -18.51 16.01 -20.24
C ARG A 502 -18.50 16.40 -21.71
N ASP A 503 -18.39 17.69 -22.00
CA ASP A 503 -18.45 18.23 -23.37
C ASP A 503 -17.13 18.07 -24.12
N ALA A 504 -16.01 17.98 -23.40
CA ALA A 504 -14.67 17.75 -23.93
C ALA A 504 -14.34 16.25 -24.07
N TYR A 505 -15.20 15.34 -23.60
CA TYR A 505 -14.94 13.91 -23.71
C TYR A 505 -14.97 13.45 -25.17
N ARG A 506 -13.85 12.93 -25.68
CA ARG A 506 -13.72 12.42 -27.06
C ARG A 506 -14.75 11.33 -27.38
N GLY A 507 -15.09 10.52 -26.37
CA GLY A 507 -16.09 9.45 -26.47
C GLY A 507 -17.56 9.89 -26.37
N LYS A 508 -17.85 11.18 -26.16
CA LYS A 508 -19.22 11.68 -25.94
C LYS A 508 -20.21 11.25 -27.03
N SER A 509 -19.76 11.23 -28.29
CA SER A 509 -20.59 10.84 -29.45
C SER A 509 -20.25 9.45 -29.99
N SER A 510 -19.01 9.00 -29.80
CA SER A 510 -18.48 7.75 -30.40
C SER A 510 -18.55 6.54 -29.46
N GLY A 511 -18.89 6.75 -28.18
CA GLY A 511 -18.91 5.71 -27.16
C GLY A 511 -17.56 5.55 -26.46
N ASN A 512 -17.50 4.59 -25.54
CA ASN A 512 -16.35 4.39 -24.64
C ASN A 512 -15.26 3.50 -25.25
N ASP A 513 -15.55 2.76 -26.33
CA ASP A 513 -14.53 2.04 -27.10
C ASP A 513 -13.46 3.02 -27.59
N TYR A 514 -12.19 2.65 -27.43
CA TYR A 514 -11.03 3.49 -27.74
C TYR A 514 -10.94 4.81 -26.93
N ASN A 515 -11.84 5.08 -25.98
CA ASN A 515 -11.90 6.37 -25.26
C ASN A 515 -11.87 6.24 -23.73
N TRP A 516 -12.04 5.03 -23.20
CA TRP A 516 -11.99 4.76 -21.77
C TRP A 516 -11.36 3.40 -21.54
N LEU A 517 -10.53 3.26 -20.51
CA LEU A 517 -10.01 1.98 -20.07
C LEU A 517 -9.96 1.93 -18.54
N ASP A 518 -10.50 0.87 -17.96
CA ASP A 518 -10.40 0.62 -16.53
C ASP A 518 -9.88 -0.81 -16.32
N PRO A 519 -8.56 -0.99 -16.20
CA PRO A 519 -7.94 -2.29 -15.94
C PRO A 519 -8.18 -2.78 -14.51
N TRP A 520 -8.62 -1.91 -13.60
CA TRP A 520 -8.76 -2.18 -12.17
C TRP A 520 -10.16 -2.67 -11.79
N TYR A 521 -11.17 -1.83 -11.98
CA TYR A 521 -12.55 -2.13 -11.60
C TYR A 521 -13.40 -2.62 -12.77
N GLY A 522 -12.88 -2.56 -14.00
CA GLY A 522 -13.60 -2.99 -15.21
C GLY A 522 -14.82 -2.13 -15.53
N SER A 523 -14.82 -0.85 -15.13
CA SER A 523 -15.90 0.06 -15.49
C SER A 523 -15.93 0.30 -17.00
N ASN A 524 -17.12 0.17 -17.59
CA ASN A 524 -17.32 0.36 -19.03
C ASN A 524 -17.50 1.83 -19.44
N ALA A 525 -17.42 2.77 -18.50
CA ALA A 525 -17.63 4.19 -18.73
C ALA A 525 -16.81 5.04 -17.74
N PRO A 526 -16.46 6.28 -18.10
CA PRO A 526 -15.66 7.15 -17.25
C PRO A 526 -16.26 7.35 -15.86
N THR A 527 -15.52 6.90 -14.86
CA THR A 527 -15.83 7.06 -13.44
C THR A 527 -14.56 7.44 -12.68
N ASP A 528 -14.73 8.05 -11.52
CA ASP A 528 -13.65 8.35 -10.61
C ASP A 528 -14.14 8.20 -9.18
N ILE A 529 -13.53 7.29 -8.44
CA ILE A 529 -13.85 7.07 -7.03
C ILE A 529 -12.99 7.99 -6.16
N GLY A 530 -11.72 8.16 -6.50
CA GLY A 530 -10.76 8.93 -5.70
C GLY A 530 -10.97 10.44 -5.81
N GLY A 531 -11.22 10.92 -7.03
CA GLY A 531 -11.42 12.31 -7.37
C GLY A 531 -10.17 13.03 -7.90
N HIS A 532 -8.99 12.42 -7.72
CA HIS A 532 -7.72 13.00 -8.13
C HIS A 532 -7.67 13.23 -9.65
N GLY A 533 -7.99 12.22 -10.46
CA GLY A 533 -7.99 12.34 -11.92
C GLY A 533 -9.06 13.29 -12.47
N THR A 534 -10.21 13.40 -11.81
CA THR A 534 -11.22 14.43 -12.13
C THR A 534 -10.70 15.84 -11.87
N HIS A 535 -9.85 16.02 -10.85
CA HIS A 535 -9.25 17.30 -10.47
C HIS A 535 -8.11 17.70 -11.41
N THR A 536 -7.19 16.78 -11.69
CA THR A 536 -6.05 17.00 -12.59
C THR A 536 -6.55 17.32 -13.99
N LEU A 537 -7.44 16.51 -14.57
CA LEU A 537 -8.01 16.76 -15.88
C LEU A 537 -8.82 18.07 -15.91
N GLY A 538 -9.53 18.41 -14.83
CA GLY A 538 -10.22 19.69 -14.69
C GLY A 538 -9.28 20.88 -14.83
N THR A 539 -8.07 20.78 -14.29
CA THR A 539 -7.03 21.83 -14.46
C THR A 539 -6.59 21.95 -15.92
N ILE A 540 -6.69 20.89 -16.72
CA ILE A 540 -6.29 20.90 -18.14
C ILE A 540 -7.42 21.43 -19.02
N VAL A 541 -8.59 20.80 -18.98
CA VAL A 541 -9.69 21.00 -19.95
C VAL A 541 -11.01 21.45 -19.32
N GLY A 542 -11.04 21.69 -18.01
CA GLY A 542 -12.25 22.07 -17.30
C GLY A 542 -12.84 23.39 -17.79
N ARG A 543 -14.13 23.36 -18.12
CA ARG A 543 -14.90 24.56 -18.50
C ARG A 543 -15.28 25.39 -17.27
N GLY A 544 -15.66 26.65 -17.51
CA GLY A 544 -16.06 27.57 -16.43
C GLY A 544 -14.88 28.28 -15.77
N GLY A 545 -13.76 28.44 -16.48
CA GLY A 545 -12.61 29.22 -16.00
C GLY A 545 -11.63 28.46 -15.10
N ILE A 546 -11.73 27.12 -15.02
CA ILE A 546 -10.84 26.29 -14.19
C ILE A 546 -9.71 25.63 -14.99
N GLY A 547 -9.94 25.30 -16.26
CA GLY A 547 -9.00 24.56 -17.10
C GLY A 547 -8.22 25.45 -18.04
N ILE A 548 -6.95 25.14 -18.28
CA ILE A 548 -6.03 25.91 -19.14
C ILE A 548 -6.44 25.91 -20.63
N ALA A 549 -6.94 24.78 -21.12
CA ALA A 549 -7.26 24.52 -22.52
C ALA A 549 -8.68 23.90 -22.66
N PRO A 550 -9.75 24.69 -22.41
CA PRO A 550 -11.11 24.17 -22.24
C PRO A 550 -11.78 23.62 -23.51
N ASP A 551 -11.20 23.82 -24.69
CA ASP A 551 -11.71 23.29 -25.97
C ASP A 551 -10.85 22.14 -26.53
N ALA A 552 -9.87 21.66 -25.79
CA ALA A 552 -9.21 20.39 -26.10
C ALA A 552 -10.14 19.20 -25.80
N GLU A 553 -9.88 18.07 -26.45
CA GLU A 553 -10.60 16.82 -26.18
C GLU A 553 -9.81 15.94 -25.21
N TRP A 554 -10.48 15.04 -24.51
CA TRP A 554 -9.81 14.09 -23.62
C TRP A 554 -10.34 12.66 -23.75
N PHE A 555 -9.46 11.71 -23.42
CA PHE A 555 -9.77 10.30 -23.17
C PHE A 555 -8.88 9.81 -22.02
N ALA A 556 -9.30 8.76 -21.33
CA ALA A 556 -8.70 8.45 -20.03
C ALA A 556 -8.57 6.95 -19.77
N CYS A 557 -7.66 6.63 -18.84
CA CYS A 557 -7.46 5.30 -18.30
C CYS A 557 -7.22 5.36 -16.79
N ILE A 558 -7.75 4.39 -16.03
CA ILE A 558 -7.49 4.26 -14.59
C ILE A 558 -6.19 3.46 -14.39
N ASN A 559 -5.12 4.07 -13.93
CA ASN A 559 -3.93 3.34 -13.45
C ASN A 559 -3.78 3.40 -11.92
N LEU A 560 -4.54 4.26 -11.24
CA LEU A 560 -4.55 4.35 -9.79
C LEU A 560 -5.87 3.81 -9.21
N ALA A 561 -5.83 2.66 -8.56
CA ALA A 561 -6.92 2.20 -7.69
C ALA A 561 -6.66 2.65 -6.26
N ARG A 562 -7.59 3.39 -5.66
CA ARG A 562 -7.42 3.95 -4.30
C ARG A 562 -6.11 4.76 -4.16
N ASN A 563 -5.70 5.46 -5.23
CA ASN A 563 -4.43 6.20 -5.34
C ASN A 563 -3.16 5.33 -5.25
N LEU A 564 -3.25 4.03 -5.56
CA LEU A 564 -2.09 3.15 -5.76
C LEU A 564 -2.12 2.51 -7.14
N GLY A 565 -0.95 2.33 -7.73
CA GLY A 565 -0.74 1.61 -8.97
C GLY A 565 0.13 0.35 -8.82
N ASN A 566 0.50 -0.21 -9.96
CA ASN A 566 1.55 -1.21 -10.13
C ASN A 566 2.12 -1.09 -11.56
N PRO A 567 3.35 -1.55 -11.85
CA PRO A 567 3.94 -1.41 -13.18
C PRO A 567 3.05 -1.93 -14.32
N PRO A 568 2.40 -3.10 -14.22
CA PRO A 568 1.45 -3.59 -15.23
C PRO A 568 0.29 -2.63 -15.53
N ASP A 569 -0.37 -2.06 -14.53
CA ASP A 569 -1.51 -1.15 -14.72
C ASP A 569 -1.10 0.23 -15.23
N TYR A 570 0.08 0.71 -14.83
CA TYR A 570 0.70 1.85 -15.51
C TYR A 570 0.88 1.56 -17.00
N LEU A 571 1.40 0.38 -17.35
CA LEU A 571 1.58 0.01 -18.76
C LEU A 571 0.27 -0.22 -19.51
N ASN A 572 -0.79 -0.72 -18.86
CA ASN A 572 -2.11 -0.81 -19.48
C ASN A 572 -2.55 0.57 -19.99
N CYS A 573 -2.46 1.59 -19.14
CA CYS A 573 -2.80 2.95 -19.53
C CYS A 573 -1.81 3.55 -20.53
N LEU A 574 -0.50 3.44 -20.33
CA LEU A 574 0.49 3.98 -21.27
C LEU A 574 0.38 3.35 -22.67
N GLN A 575 0.08 2.06 -22.77
CA GLN A 575 -0.23 1.39 -24.04
C GLN A 575 -1.49 1.95 -24.68
N PHE A 576 -2.54 2.15 -23.88
CA PHE A 576 -3.79 2.76 -24.34
C PHE A 576 -3.59 4.20 -24.82
N MET A 577 -2.66 4.95 -24.22
CA MET A 577 -2.32 6.31 -24.67
C MET A 577 -1.58 6.32 -26.02
N LEU A 578 -0.79 5.29 -26.31
CA LEU A 578 -0.13 5.12 -27.61
C LEU A 578 -1.07 4.57 -28.71
N ALA A 579 -1.87 3.56 -28.39
CA ALA A 579 -2.76 2.90 -29.34
C ALA A 579 -4.01 2.42 -28.59
N PRO A 580 -5.05 3.27 -28.46
CA PRO A 580 -6.30 2.86 -27.85
C PRO A 580 -6.89 1.64 -28.53
N TYR A 581 -7.58 0.79 -27.79
CA TYR A 581 -8.24 -0.42 -28.27
C TYR A 581 -9.68 -0.48 -27.74
N PRO A 582 -10.59 -1.27 -28.35
CA PRO A 582 -11.98 -1.34 -27.89
C PRO A 582 -12.09 -2.06 -26.54
N GLN A 583 -13.23 -1.93 -25.87
CA GLN A 583 -13.49 -2.68 -24.64
C GLN A 583 -13.34 -4.19 -24.90
N ASN A 584 -12.61 -4.90 -24.03
CA ASN A 584 -12.25 -6.32 -24.18
C ASN A 584 -11.35 -6.66 -25.40
N GLY A 585 -10.79 -5.67 -26.09
CA GLY A 585 -9.82 -5.86 -27.16
C GLY A 585 -8.44 -6.30 -26.67
N ASP A 586 -7.66 -6.92 -27.55
CA ASP A 586 -6.26 -7.29 -27.30
C ASP A 586 -5.33 -6.11 -27.66
N PRO A 587 -4.59 -5.51 -26.70
CA PRO A 587 -3.73 -4.36 -26.99
C PRO A 587 -2.65 -4.64 -28.04
N LEU A 588 -2.23 -5.90 -28.24
CA LEU A 588 -1.21 -6.25 -29.23
C LEU A 588 -1.77 -6.41 -30.65
N ARG A 589 -3.10 -6.43 -30.82
CA ARG A 589 -3.76 -6.70 -32.11
C ARG A 589 -4.77 -5.63 -32.51
N ASP A 590 -5.54 -5.13 -31.55
CA ASP A 590 -6.71 -4.28 -31.78
C ASP A 590 -6.42 -2.79 -31.51
N GLY A 591 -5.17 -2.45 -31.20
CA GLY A 591 -4.74 -1.07 -30.96
C GLY A 591 -4.77 -0.23 -32.23
N ASP A 592 -5.36 0.97 -32.13
CA ASP A 592 -5.42 1.98 -33.18
C ASP A 592 -4.50 3.17 -32.83
N PRO A 593 -3.24 3.16 -33.29
CA PRO A 593 -2.29 4.23 -32.99
C PRO A 593 -2.67 5.59 -33.62
N THR A 594 -3.64 5.65 -34.54
CA THR A 594 -4.10 6.94 -35.09
C THR A 594 -4.97 7.72 -34.08
N ARG A 595 -5.47 7.04 -33.05
CA ARG A 595 -6.24 7.62 -31.94
C ARG A 595 -5.38 7.95 -30.71
N ALA A 596 -4.05 7.88 -30.84
CA ALA A 596 -3.13 8.17 -29.76
C ALA A 596 -3.33 9.57 -29.16
N ALA A 597 -2.94 9.70 -27.89
CA ALA A 597 -2.81 11.00 -27.24
C ALA A 597 -1.86 11.93 -28.02
N HIS A 598 -2.05 13.23 -27.87
CA HIS A 598 -1.07 14.23 -28.26
C HIS A 598 -0.15 14.53 -27.08
N VAL A 599 -0.75 14.81 -25.93
CA VAL A 599 -0.07 15.14 -24.67
C VAL A 599 -0.64 14.22 -23.59
N LEU A 600 0.22 13.72 -22.71
CA LEU A 600 -0.12 12.81 -21.63
C LEU A 600 0.15 13.48 -20.28
N ASN A 601 -0.88 13.50 -19.43
CA ASN A 601 -0.75 13.87 -18.02
C ASN A 601 -0.45 12.65 -17.16
N ASN A 602 0.60 12.72 -16.33
CA ASN A 602 0.91 11.71 -15.31
C ASN A 602 1.13 12.43 -13.97
N SER A 603 0.05 12.63 -13.23
CA SER A 603 0.05 13.26 -11.91
C SER A 603 0.30 12.25 -10.77
N TRP A 604 1.06 11.21 -11.07
CA TRP A 604 1.38 10.07 -10.21
C TRP A 604 2.86 9.70 -10.33
N ALA A 605 3.30 8.84 -9.41
CA ALA A 605 4.64 8.26 -9.39
C ALA A 605 4.52 6.75 -9.19
N CYS A 606 5.54 5.99 -9.58
CA CYS A 606 5.60 4.55 -9.33
C CYS A 606 6.73 4.22 -8.33
N PRO A 607 6.44 4.21 -7.02
CA PRO A 607 7.40 3.88 -5.98
C PRO A 607 7.75 2.38 -5.93
N PRO A 608 8.85 2.01 -5.26
CA PRO A 608 9.17 0.61 -4.90
C PRO A 608 8.03 -0.14 -4.21
N LEU A 609 7.21 0.56 -3.43
CA LEU A 609 6.03 -0.02 -2.77
C LEU A 609 5.01 -0.58 -3.77
N GLU A 610 4.89 0.04 -4.95
CA GLU A 610 4.04 -0.40 -6.05
C GLU A 610 4.74 -1.41 -6.96
N GLY A 611 5.96 -1.82 -6.63
CA GLY A 611 6.74 -2.80 -7.38
C GLY A 611 7.67 -2.20 -8.44
N CYS A 612 7.76 -0.87 -8.55
CA CYS A 612 8.62 -0.23 -9.53
C CYS A 612 10.07 -0.08 -9.07
N ASP A 613 10.98 -0.27 -10.03
CA ASP A 613 12.36 0.21 -9.95
C ASP A 613 12.58 1.41 -10.88
N ALA A 614 13.74 2.07 -10.76
CA ALA A 614 14.08 3.25 -11.56
C ALA A 614 13.97 3.01 -13.07
N ASN A 615 14.14 1.78 -13.56
CA ASN A 615 14.15 1.46 -15.00
C ASN A 615 12.88 0.74 -15.48
N SER A 616 11.90 0.53 -14.60
CA SER A 616 10.72 -0.31 -14.87
C SER A 616 9.81 0.28 -15.95
N LEU A 617 9.67 1.61 -15.99
CA LEU A 617 8.82 2.33 -16.95
C LEU A 617 9.62 3.06 -18.04
N LYS A 618 10.95 3.06 -17.99
CA LYS A 618 11.80 3.83 -18.91
C LYS A 618 11.54 3.48 -20.38
N PRO A 619 11.51 2.19 -20.80
CA PRO A 619 11.25 1.86 -22.20
C PRO A 619 9.90 2.37 -22.70
N ALA A 620 8.89 2.43 -21.82
CA ALA A 620 7.59 2.97 -22.18
C ALA A 620 7.61 4.47 -22.44
N ILE A 621 8.24 5.25 -21.56
CA ILE A 621 8.34 6.70 -21.75
C ILE A 621 9.20 7.03 -22.96
N ASP A 622 10.30 6.30 -23.19
CA ASP A 622 11.14 6.44 -24.38
C ASP A 622 10.34 6.17 -25.67
N ALA A 623 9.50 5.13 -25.67
CA ALA A 623 8.64 4.79 -26.80
C ALA A 623 7.54 5.83 -27.06
N LEU A 624 6.91 6.38 -26.02
CA LEU A 624 5.92 7.44 -26.15
C LEU A 624 6.55 8.72 -26.72
N ARG A 625 7.75 9.11 -26.26
CA ARG A 625 8.49 10.23 -26.84
C ARG A 625 8.84 9.96 -28.31
N ALA A 626 9.33 8.78 -28.63
CA ALA A 626 9.65 8.39 -30.01
C ALA A 626 8.42 8.42 -30.94
N ALA A 627 7.23 8.16 -30.41
CA ALA A 627 5.96 8.29 -31.11
C ALA A 627 5.51 9.75 -31.32
N GLY A 628 6.17 10.71 -30.67
CA GLY A 628 5.81 12.13 -30.67
C GLY A 628 4.65 12.46 -29.73
N ILE A 629 4.51 11.72 -28.62
CA ILE A 629 3.58 12.04 -27.54
C ILE A 629 4.37 12.81 -26.47
N PHE A 630 3.88 13.99 -26.08
CA PHE A 630 4.52 14.79 -25.05
C PHE A 630 4.12 14.27 -23.66
N VAL A 631 5.10 13.78 -22.90
CA VAL A 631 4.87 13.15 -21.59
C VAL A 631 5.21 14.13 -20.47
N VAL A 632 4.21 14.57 -19.71
CA VAL A 632 4.40 15.35 -18.49
C VAL A 632 4.35 14.41 -17.27
N ALA A 633 5.23 14.66 -16.31
CA ALA A 633 5.26 13.96 -15.02
C ALA A 633 5.32 14.96 -13.86
N SER A 634 4.59 14.70 -12.80
CA SER A 634 4.71 15.48 -11.55
C SER A 634 6.00 15.11 -10.81
N ALA A 635 6.76 16.11 -10.31
CA ALA A 635 8.08 15.88 -9.72
C ALA A 635 8.07 15.06 -8.42
N GLY A 636 6.92 14.97 -7.74
CA GLY A 636 6.77 14.34 -6.44
C GLY A 636 6.63 15.35 -5.30
N ASN A 637 6.15 14.87 -4.15
CA ASN A 637 5.78 15.71 -3.01
C ASN A 637 6.67 15.44 -1.78
N ASN A 638 7.92 15.03 -2.02
CA ASN A 638 8.88 14.57 -0.99
C ASN A 638 9.96 15.62 -0.67
N GLY A 639 9.76 16.87 -1.08
CA GLY A 639 10.60 18.01 -0.73
C GLY A 639 10.56 18.36 0.77
N PRO A 640 11.41 19.28 1.24
CA PRO A 640 12.34 20.12 0.48
C PRO A 640 13.74 19.49 0.33
N ARG A 641 13.93 18.23 0.74
CA ARG A 641 15.23 17.55 0.64
C ARG A 641 15.70 17.58 -0.82
N CYS A 642 16.97 17.89 -1.05
CA CYS A 642 17.63 17.58 -2.33
C CYS A 642 17.50 16.07 -2.59
N ASP A 643 17.70 15.59 -3.83
CA ASP A 643 17.55 14.16 -4.18
C ASP A 643 16.19 13.52 -3.88
N SER A 644 15.11 14.30 -3.86
CA SER A 644 13.74 13.82 -3.58
C SER A 644 12.91 13.50 -4.82
N ILE A 645 13.43 13.78 -6.03
CA ILE A 645 12.86 13.25 -7.29
C ILE A 645 13.49 11.88 -7.53
N ILE A 646 12.81 10.84 -7.02
CA ILE A 646 13.35 9.48 -6.93
C ILE A 646 12.49 8.42 -7.64
N GLU A 647 11.34 8.81 -8.16
CA GLU A 647 10.35 7.87 -8.69
C GLU A 647 10.02 8.13 -10.16
N PRO A 648 9.88 7.08 -10.98
CA PRO A 648 9.41 7.20 -12.36
C PRO A 648 7.92 7.62 -12.40
N PRO A 649 7.50 8.31 -13.47
CA PRO A 649 8.29 8.69 -14.65
C PRO A 649 9.10 9.98 -14.49
N ALA A 650 8.94 10.73 -13.39
CA ALA A 650 9.57 12.05 -13.21
C ALA A 650 11.10 12.05 -13.19
N ILE A 651 11.72 10.90 -12.92
CA ILE A 651 13.17 10.72 -12.98
C ILE A 651 13.72 10.57 -14.40
N TYR A 652 12.89 10.47 -15.45
CA TYR A 652 13.39 10.21 -16.81
C TYR A 652 13.83 11.47 -17.55
N ASP A 653 14.80 11.32 -18.45
CA ASP A 653 15.20 12.34 -19.41
C ASP A 653 14.06 12.67 -20.38
N ASN A 654 13.36 11.64 -20.84
CA ASN A 654 12.29 11.72 -21.83
C ASN A 654 10.91 12.09 -21.26
N ALA A 655 10.82 12.37 -19.95
CA ALA A 655 9.64 12.94 -19.32
C ALA A 655 9.91 14.40 -18.91
N PHE A 656 8.92 15.26 -19.11
CA PHE A 656 8.97 16.66 -18.70
C PHE A 656 8.39 16.81 -17.29
N SER A 657 9.26 16.97 -16.30
CA SER A 657 8.97 16.91 -14.88
C SER A 657 8.65 18.29 -14.31
N VAL A 658 7.55 18.41 -13.56
CA VAL A 658 7.01 19.70 -13.12
C VAL A 658 6.99 19.80 -11.59
N GLY A 659 7.63 20.83 -11.05
CA GLY A 659 7.58 21.21 -9.63
C GLY A 659 6.45 22.20 -9.32
N ALA A 660 6.13 22.38 -8.04
CA ALA A 660 4.98 23.16 -7.57
C ALA A 660 5.37 24.50 -6.94
N ILE A 661 4.59 25.54 -7.24
CA ILE A 661 4.63 26.84 -6.55
C ILE A 661 3.27 27.17 -5.94
N ASN A 662 3.30 28.06 -4.94
CA ASN A 662 2.11 28.64 -4.34
C ASN A 662 1.68 29.96 -5.03
N SER A 663 0.61 30.57 -4.52
CA SER A 663 0.05 31.82 -5.05
C SER A 663 0.98 33.03 -4.95
N ASP A 664 1.98 33.00 -4.07
CA ASP A 664 3.02 34.03 -3.96
C ASP A 664 4.15 33.84 -4.99
N GLY A 665 4.08 32.80 -5.83
CA GLY A 665 5.14 32.44 -6.77
C GLY A 665 6.35 31.77 -6.12
N MET A 666 6.23 31.33 -4.87
CA MET A 666 7.30 30.66 -4.12
C MET A 666 7.25 29.15 -4.32
N LEU A 667 8.41 28.50 -4.37
CA LEU A 667 8.50 27.03 -4.46
C LEU A 667 7.83 26.41 -3.22
N SER A 668 6.82 25.56 -3.45
CA SER A 668 6.10 24.89 -2.38
C SER A 668 7.03 23.96 -1.59
N LEU A 669 6.86 23.91 -0.27
CA LEU A 669 7.78 23.18 0.62
C LEU A 669 7.88 21.69 0.28
N PHE A 670 6.75 21.08 -0.08
CA PHE A 670 6.64 19.68 -0.45
C PHE A 670 7.20 19.37 -1.83
N SER A 671 7.41 20.36 -2.71
CA SER A 671 7.84 20.10 -4.09
C SER A 671 9.20 19.40 -4.09
N SER A 672 9.26 18.19 -4.65
CA SER A 672 10.49 17.43 -4.79
C SER A 672 11.53 18.19 -5.63
N ARG A 673 12.80 17.91 -5.34
CA ARG A 673 13.99 18.58 -5.90
C ARG A 673 15.00 17.53 -6.35
N GLY A 674 15.71 17.83 -7.43
CA GLY A 674 16.85 17.04 -7.89
C GLY A 674 18.10 17.21 -6.99
N PRO A 675 19.26 16.74 -7.47
CA PRO A 675 19.44 16.00 -8.72
C PRO A 675 18.78 14.61 -8.64
N VAL A 676 18.50 14.01 -9.79
CA VAL A 676 18.06 12.61 -9.87
C VAL A 676 19.28 11.71 -9.65
N THR A 677 19.37 11.06 -8.49
CA THR A 677 20.52 10.22 -8.11
C THR A 677 20.25 8.72 -8.23
N VAL A 678 18.97 8.31 -8.20
CA VAL A 678 18.55 6.90 -8.13
C VAL A 678 18.91 6.06 -9.36
N ASP A 679 19.05 6.68 -10.53
CA ASP A 679 19.50 6.04 -11.77
C ASP A 679 20.99 6.30 -12.07
N GLY A 680 21.70 6.99 -11.16
CA GLY A 680 23.09 7.40 -11.32
C GLY A 680 23.32 8.56 -12.30
N SER A 681 22.27 9.14 -12.89
CA SER A 681 22.40 10.20 -13.90
C SER A 681 22.84 11.55 -13.34
N ASN A 682 22.53 11.83 -12.08
CA ASN A 682 22.67 13.16 -11.46
C ASN A 682 21.99 14.27 -12.27
N ARG A 683 20.93 13.94 -13.02
CA ARG A 683 20.27 14.87 -13.92
C ARG A 683 19.54 15.97 -13.15
N ILE A 684 19.54 17.17 -13.72
CA ILE A 684 18.74 18.29 -13.20
C ILE A 684 17.26 18.02 -13.49
N LYS A 685 16.46 17.99 -12.41
CA LYS A 685 14.99 17.98 -12.39
C LYS A 685 14.54 18.79 -11.15
N PRO A 686 13.31 19.37 -11.12
CA PRO A 686 12.31 19.38 -12.18
C PRO A 686 12.78 20.20 -13.40
N ASP A 687 12.11 20.08 -14.54
CA ASP A 687 12.42 20.89 -15.73
C ASP A 687 11.82 22.30 -15.58
N ILE A 688 10.60 22.41 -15.04
CA ILE A 688 9.92 23.70 -14.84
C ILE A 688 9.05 23.68 -13.58
N LEU A 689 8.60 24.85 -13.14
CA LEU A 689 7.63 25.03 -12.07
C LEU A 689 6.28 25.50 -12.62
N ALA A 690 5.20 25.12 -11.95
CA ALA A 690 3.85 25.59 -12.22
C ALA A 690 2.99 25.64 -10.93
N PRO A 691 1.86 26.37 -10.94
CA PRO A 691 0.93 26.44 -9.80
C PRO A 691 0.52 25.05 -9.29
N GLY A 692 0.72 24.78 -8.00
CA GLY A 692 0.45 23.47 -7.41
C GLY A 692 -0.04 23.49 -5.96
N GLU A 693 -0.42 24.64 -5.42
CA GLU A 693 -0.93 24.78 -4.06
C GLU A 693 -2.23 25.59 -4.07
N GLU A 694 -3.23 25.15 -3.31
CA GLU A 694 -4.58 25.75 -3.29
C GLU A 694 -5.21 25.87 -4.68
N ILE A 695 -5.14 24.79 -5.47
CA ILE A 695 -5.69 24.73 -6.82
C ILE A 695 -7.11 24.21 -6.77
N ILE A 696 -8.06 25.06 -7.16
CA ILE A 696 -9.47 24.69 -7.26
C ILE A 696 -9.75 24.06 -8.62
N SER A 697 -10.36 22.87 -8.64
CA SER A 697 -10.75 22.18 -9.88
C SER A 697 -11.99 21.31 -9.67
N SER A 698 -12.44 20.65 -10.73
CA SER A 698 -13.57 19.71 -10.70
C SER A 698 -13.29 18.50 -9.82
N PHE A 699 -14.32 17.98 -9.17
CA PHE A 699 -14.22 16.82 -8.29
C PHE A 699 -15.50 15.97 -8.39
N PRO A 700 -15.49 14.67 -8.03
CA PRO A 700 -16.66 13.84 -8.26
C PRO A 700 -17.90 14.31 -7.48
N GLY A 701 -19.08 13.88 -7.94
CA GLY A 701 -20.36 14.38 -7.41
C GLY A 701 -20.76 15.76 -7.95
N ASN A 702 -20.28 16.13 -9.14
CA ASN A 702 -20.51 17.45 -9.77
C ASN A 702 -20.09 18.61 -8.85
N SER A 703 -18.98 18.44 -8.15
CA SER A 703 -18.50 19.34 -7.11
C SER A 703 -17.11 19.86 -7.45
N TYR A 704 -16.55 20.68 -6.58
CA TYR A 704 -15.22 21.24 -6.74
C TYR A 704 -14.46 21.09 -5.43
N ALA A 705 -13.14 20.98 -5.53
CA ALA A 705 -12.24 20.86 -4.38
C ALA A 705 -10.97 21.68 -4.60
N SER A 706 -10.37 22.15 -3.51
CA SER A 706 -9.05 22.77 -3.50
C SER A 706 -8.03 21.71 -3.08
N GLU A 707 -7.07 21.44 -3.95
CA GLU A 707 -6.02 20.43 -3.72
C GLU A 707 -4.63 21.05 -3.84
N MET A 708 -3.62 20.34 -3.34
CA MET A 708 -2.22 20.73 -3.41
C MET A 708 -1.33 19.55 -3.76
N GLY A 709 -0.26 19.80 -4.51
CA GLY A 709 0.70 18.82 -4.96
C GLY A 709 1.33 19.20 -6.29
N THR A 710 2.48 18.60 -6.59
CA THR A 710 3.03 18.61 -7.96
C THR A 710 2.06 17.96 -8.96
N SER A 711 1.13 17.13 -8.47
CA SER A 711 -0.02 16.59 -9.20
C SER A 711 -0.95 17.64 -9.78
N MET A 712 -1.04 18.83 -9.18
CA MET A 712 -1.80 19.97 -9.71
C MET A 712 -0.93 20.86 -10.60
N ALA A 713 0.39 20.88 -10.40
CA ALA A 713 1.35 21.62 -11.23
C ALA A 713 1.53 21.00 -12.63
N GLY A 714 1.69 19.69 -12.73
CA GLY A 714 1.83 18.96 -14.01
C GLY A 714 0.74 19.30 -15.04
N PRO A 715 -0.56 19.23 -14.68
CA PRO A 715 -1.69 19.60 -15.53
C PRO A 715 -1.62 21.00 -16.14
N HIS A 716 -1.05 21.98 -15.42
CA HIS A 716 -0.86 23.32 -15.99
C HIS A 716 0.05 23.29 -17.21
N VAL A 717 1.17 22.58 -17.12
CA VAL A 717 2.14 22.47 -18.23
C VAL A 717 1.55 21.67 -19.38
N VAL A 718 0.79 20.59 -19.10
CA VAL A 718 0.02 19.87 -20.13
C VAL A 718 -0.90 20.84 -20.88
N GLY A 719 -1.66 21.65 -20.15
CA GLY A 719 -2.55 22.67 -20.71
C GLY A 719 -1.80 23.70 -21.57
N VAL A 720 -0.63 24.17 -21.16
CA VAL A 720 0.19 25.10 -21.95
C VAL A 720 0.68 24.46 -23.25
N VAL A 721 1.14 23.20 -23.22
CA VAL A 721 1.53 22.47 -24.44
C VAL A 721 0.34 22.31 -25.38
N VAL A 722 -0.83 21.99 -24.84
CA VAL A 722 -2.08 21.91 -25.62
C VAL A 722 -2.40 23.24 -26.30
N LEU A 723 -2.27 24.37 -25.59
CA LEU A 723 -2.45 25.70 -26.19
C LEU A 723 -1.40 25.94 -27.29
N MET A 724 -0.12 25.66 -27.04
CA MET A 724 0.96 25.83 -28.04
C MET A 724 0.72 25.01 -29.31
N TRP A 725 0.33 23.76 -29.17
CA TRP A 725 0.11 22.85 -30.30
C TRP A 725 -1.17 23.17 -31.07
N SER A 726 -2.22 23.64 -30.38
CA SER A 726 -3.42 24.16 -31.06
C SER A 726 -3.15 25.46 -31.81
N ALA A 727 -2.22 26.29 -31.32
CA ALA A 727 -1.78 27.51 -31.97
C ALA A 727 -0.94 27.23 -33.23
N ASN A 728 -0.05 26.25 -33.15
CA ASN A 728 0.83 25.85 -34.24
C ASN A 728 0.86 24.31 -34.36
N PRO A 729 -0.01 23.72 -35.20
CA PRO A 729 -0.07 22.27 -35.39
C PRO A 729 1.21 21.63 -35.92
N LYS A 730 2.18 22.40 -36.45
CA LYS A 730 3.49 21.87 -36.86
C LYS A 730 4.35 21.41 -35.68
N LEU A 731 4.06 21.89 -34.47
CA LEU A 731 4.76 21.47 -33.25
C LEU A 731 4.27 20.12 -32.72
N ILE A 732 3.15 19.59 -33.24
CA ILE A 732 2.57 18.34 -32.76
C ILE A 732 3.57 17.19 -32.97
N GLY A 733 4.09 16.69 -31.86
CA GLY A 733 5.09 15.62 -31.82
C GLY A 733 6.50 16.03 -32.22
N ASP A 734 6.80 17.34 -32.28
CA ASP A 734 8.16 17.89 -32.21
C ASP A 734 8.46 18.22 -30.74
N ILE A 735 8.87 17.18 -30.00
CA ILE A 735 8.99 17.24 -28.54
C ILE A 735 10.13 18.18 -28.14
N ASP A 736 11.31 18.03 -28.75
CA ASP A 736 12.49 18.85 -28.43
C ASP A 736 12.22 20.35 -28.62
N ARG A 737 11.54 20.73 -29.71
CA ARG A 737 11.19 22.13 -29.96
C ARG A 737 10.13 22.64 -28.99
N THR A 738 9.18 21.80 -28.60
CA THR A 738 8.15 22.15 -27.61
C THR A 738 8.79 22.41 -26.24
N GLU A 739 9.65 21.51 -25.77
CA GLU A 739 10.41 21.67 -24.51
C GLU A 739 11.27 22.93 -24.55
N LYS A 740 11.96 23.16 -25.67
CA LYS A 740 12.77 24.36 -25.86
C LYS A 740 11.95 25.64 -25.71
N ILE A 741 10.76 25.72 -26.33
CA ILE A 741 9.89 26.91 -26.20
C ILE A 741 9.45 27.09 -24.74
N LEU A 742 9.01 26.03 -24.06
CA LEU A 742 8.61 26.11 -22.64
C LEU A 742 9.75 26.65 -21.77
N ILE A 743 10.96 26.15 -21.98
CA ILE A 743 12.16 26.50 -21.24
C ILE A 743 12.60 27.94 -21.52
N GLU A 744 12.68 28.34 -22.79
CA GLU A 744 13.17 29.68 -23.19
C GLU A 744 12.18 30.79 -22.83
N THR A 745 10.90 30.46 -22.64
CA THR A 745 9.84 31.41 -22.27
C THR A 745 9.49 31.41 -20.79
N ALA A 746 10.08 30.52 -20.00
CA ALA A 746 9.85 30.43 -18.56
C ALA A 746 10.22 31.76 -17.85
N LYS A 747 9.35 32.20 -16.94
CA LYS A 747 9.62 33.32 -16.04
C LYS A 747 10.74 32.92 -15.07
N PRO A 748 11.80 33.72 -14.92
CA PRO A 748 12.83 33.44 -13.92
C PRO A 748 12.23 33.40 -12.51
N TYR A 749 12.56 32.36 -11.75
CA TYR A 749 12.19 32.27 -10.34
C TYR A 749 12.91 33.36 -9.52
N GLN A 750 12.15 34.12 -8.72
CA GLN A 750 12.67 35.27 -7.97
C GLN A 750 12.93 34.97 -6.48
N GLY A 751 12.48 33.82 -5.98
CA GLY A 751 12.64 33.44 -4.57
C GLY A 751 14.06 32.95 -4.24
N GLN A 752 14.39 32.93 -2.95
CA GLN A 752 15.58 32.24 -2.45
C GLN A 752 15.26 30.77 -2.19
N VAL A 753 16.13 29.88 -2.66
CA VAL A 753 15.98 28.43 -2.48
C VAL A 753 17.34 27.75 -2.43
N ASP A 754 17.45 26.66 -1.68
CA ASP A 754 18.58 25.75 -1.79
C ASP A 754 18.54 25.08 -3.16
N THR A 755 19.51 25.41 -4.01
CA THR A 755 19.60 24.92 -5.38
C THR A 755 20.21 23.52 -5.49
N CYS A 756 20.42 22.84 -4.36
CA CYS A 756 20.83 21.45 -4.29
C CYS A 756 22.09 21.16 -5.11
N GLY A 757 23.10 22.02 -4.93
CA GLY A 757 24.42 21.89 -5.55
C GLY A 757 24.54 22.42 -6.99
N SER A 758 23.48 22.96 -7.58
CA SER A 758 23.51 23.52 -8.94
C SER A 758 23.22 25.03 -8.94
N ASN A 759 24.25 25.85 -9.18
CA ASN A 759 24.07 27.30 -9.21
C ASN A 759 23.59 27.76 -10.61
N GLY A 760 22.63 28.67 -10.66
CA GLY A 760 22.13 29.27 -11.91
C GLY A 760 20.81 28.68 -12.40
N VAL A 761 20.54 28.84 -13.70
CA VAL A 761 19.35 28.32 -14.38
C VAL A 761 19.82 27.47 -15.57
N PRO A 762 19.40 26.20 -15.68
CA PRO A 762 18.52 25.50 -14.76
C PRO A 762 19.21 25.09 -13.45
N ASN A 763 18.44 24.81 -12.41
CA ASN A 763 18.94 24.17 -11.18
C ASN A 763 17.99 23.08 -10.66
N ASN A 764 18.47 22.29 -9.71
CA ASN A 764 17.82 21.14 -9.10
C ASN A 764 16.58 21.48 -8.24
N ALA A 765 16.29 22.75 -7.98
CA ALA A 765 15.09 23.13 -7.21
C ALA A 765 14.00 23.72 -8.10
N THR A 766 14.37 24.55 -9.08
CA THR A 766 13.41 25.35 -9.86
C THR A 766 13.43 25.04 -11.35
N GLY A 767 14.29 24.14 -11.81
CA GLY A 767 14.51 23.90 -13.23
C GLY A 767 14.83 25.21 -13.94
N TYR A 768 14.15 25.43 -15.06
CA TYR A 768 14.29 26.64 -15.89
C TYR A 768 13.49 27.85 -15.42
N GLY A 769 12.64 27.70 -14.40
CA GLY A 769 11.79 28.78 -13.87
C GLY A 769 10.31 28.37 -13.83
N ILE A 770 9.43 29.36 -13.89
CA ILE A 770 7.97 29.18 -13.83
C ILE A 770 7.38 29.27 -15.25
N VAL A 771 6.47 28.37 -15.60
CA VAL A 771 5.79 28.37 -16.90
C VAL A 771 5.06 29.68 -17.18
N ASP A 772 5.16 30.18 -18.42
CA ASP A 772 4.42 31.35 -18.94
C ASP A 772 3.66 30.93 -20.21
N ALA A 773 2.36 30.72 -20.07
CA ALA A 773 1.51 30.27 -21.17
C ALA A 773 1.47 31.29 -22.31
N TYR A 774 1.38 32.58 -21.99
CA TYR A 774 1.26 33.64 -23.00
C TYR A 774 2.53 33.77 -23.83
N ALA A 775 3.70 33.79 -23.17
CA ALA A 775 4.99 33.84 -23.85
C ALA A 775 5.23 32.58 -24.69
N ALA A 776 4.94 31.40 -24.13
CA ALA A 776 5.08 30.11 -24.83
C ALA A 776 4.22 30.02 -26.09
N VAL A 777 2.93 30.39 -26.01
CA VAL A 777 2.01 30.36 -27.17
C VAL A 777 2.42 31.37 -28.23
N LYS A 778 2.88 32.57 -27.84
CA LYS A 778 3.43 33.54 -28.81
C LYS A 778 4.67 33.02 -29.51
N ALA A 779 5.60 32.40 -28.78
CA ALA A 779 6.78 31.80 -29.35
C ALA A 779 6.41 30.63 -30.29
N ALA A 780 5.41 29.83 -29.93
CA ALA A 780 4.87 28.78 -30.77
C ALA A 780 4.28 29.33 -32.09
N LEU A 781 3.55 30.44 -32.06
CA LEU A 781 3.04 31.11 -33.28
C LEU A 781 4.18 31.65 -34.17
N ALA A 782 5.28 32.11 -33.58
CA ALA A 782 6.44 32.60 -34.31
C ALA A 782 7.35 31.48 -34.86
N ALA A 783 7.20 30.25 -34.35
CA ALA A 783 7.99 29.10 -34.73
C ALA A 783 7.64 28.63 -36.16
N LYS A 784 8.59 28.76 -37.10
CA LYS A 784 8.41 28.40 -38.52
C LYS A 784 8.42 26.90 -38.78
#